data_AF-A0A9D7GPX7-F1
#
_entry.id   AF-A0A9D7GPX7-F1
#
_cell.length_a   1.000
_cell.length_b   1.000
_cell.length_c   1.000
_cell.angle_alpha   90.00
_cell.angle_beta   90.00
_cell.angle_gamma   90.00
#
_symmetry.space_group_name_H-M   'P 1'
#
loop_
_entity.id
_entity.type
_entity.pdbx_description
1 polymer ?
#
loop_
_entity_poly.entity_id
_entity_poly.type
_entity_poly.pdbx_seq_one_letter_code
_entity_poly.pdbx_strand_id
1 'polypeptide(L)'
;MKIYTLLFLLISMSAMAKFQYVSPMPGSELNNPASHIIIREGSFLDVTSVSNELFSLLGSKSGVHAFRIVLSDDQKTILLYPHQPFGFEEAVTVSINSGLRTTEGRLINPYSFSFTTHREYTSAEKENFKMLKSVLQKEEEKKWAPYYENEPSNESQDRALLGSFTIIKNTDPSPGSVFYDAWNGGFGSNTYDGYNIITPDGDSVYASGNASVCFDFSLNPNGYLSVYNNSQGRFDVFDSNYVMIDSYYPGNGRTADPHEFTIYEDGHAFMVTEETHVVNMKIYNPAYSSNATVMTTTIQEFDQSKNVIFEWRAWDHVIVTESNQNLAFGYIDAVHTNSIDLDTDGNIISSHRHLNQVTKIDRNTGEFIWRLGGVMNEFTFINEPEPFTYQHDARRVSNGNVTVWDNGNQHVPTHSMAKEYQLDEVNMTATLAWSFQPKTYTNTNAYFYAMGCARRLENGNTLIMGGWDNSSNQSNIFEVNPAGTVVWELALNNSKSLVGYRAAKFNWNPCAPVNTAKIKVKNITDHSAKVTWTVVSNATSYDIQYRKVGSATWKIKNVVDPKKQLSNLNPNKTYEYQVRANCLNGFSSDWSPLMTFTTLPLRLAGEELQLVSFQVHPNPTAGILNIEFETSIEEMVTFSIFDLSGKLIDRSEQLPAIDNQTVSFDLTRLTPGIYIAEAATKSGSKTVKFVKE
;
A
#
# COMPACT_ATOMS: atom_id res chain seq x y z
N MET A 1 -44.80 34.55 -18.55
CA MET A 1 -44.47 33.46 -17.61
C MET A 1 -45.05 32.17 -18.17
N LYS A 2 -44.29 31.49 -19.05
CA LYS A 2 -44.69 30.19 -19.62
C LYS A 2 -44.00 29.12 -18.79
N ILE A 3 -44.78 28.38 -18.03
CA ILE A 3 -44.36 27.24 -17.23
C ILE A 3 -44.01 26.12 -18.21
N TYR A 4 -42.73 25.79 -18.33
CA TYR A 4 -42.32 24.50 -18.90
C TYR A 4 -42.37 23.49 -17.76
N THR A 5 -43.45 22.73 -17.71
CA THR A 5 -43.55 21.53 -16.89
C THR A 5 -42.57 20.51 -17.47
N LEU A 6 -41.41 20.33 -16.83
CA LEU A 6 -40.53 19.19 -17.13
C LEU A 6 -41.27 17.94 -16.65
N LEU A 7 -41.83 17.22 -17.61
CA LEU A 7 -42.43 15.92 -17.41
C LEU A 7 -41.29 14.94 -17.13
N PHE A 8 -41.10 14.56 -15.86
CA PHE A 8 -40.30 13.38 -15.52
C PHE A 8 -40.98 12.17 -16.16
N LEU A 9 -40.46 11.73 -17.31
CA LEU A 9 -40.86 10.47 -17.90
C LEU A 9 -40.22 9.37 -17.06
N LEU A 10 -40.96 8.85 -16.09
CA LEU A 10 -40.75 7.51 -15.55
C LEU A 10 -40.97 6.53 -16.71
N ILE A 11 -39.91 6.26 -17.47
CA ILE A 11 -39.89 5.12 -18.39
C ILE A 11 -39.79 3.89 -17.49
N SER A 12 -40.93 3.29 -17.18
CA SER A 12 -40.96 1.90 -16.71
C SER A 12 -40.44 1.02 -17.86
N MET A 13 -39.13 0.78 -17.90
CA MET A 13 -38.57 -0.27 -18.73
C MET A 13 -39.08 -1.61 -18.21
N SER A 14 -39.68 -2.38 -19.12
CA SER A 14 -40.07 -3.77 -18.92
C SER A 14 -38.96 -4.56 -18.23
N ALA A 15 -39.34 -5.28 -17.17
CA ALA A 15 -38.48 -6.21 -16.43
C ALA A 15 -38.07 -7.39 -17.32
N MET A 16 -36.98 -7.22 -18.07
CA MET A 16 -36.06 -8.29 -18.43
C MET A 16 -34.81 -8.08 -17.59
N ALA A 17 -34.31 -9.13 -16.92
CA ALA A 17 -33.18 -9.03 -15.99
C ALA A 17 -32.00 -8.29 -16.65
N LYS A 18 -31.77 -7.04 -16.26
CA LYS A 18 -30.57 -6.27 -16.58
C LYS A 18 -29.43 -6.85 -15.74
N PHE A 19 -28.22 -6.82 -16.28
CA PHE A 19 -27.00 -6.93 -15.49
C PHE A 19 -27.06 -5.96 -14.31
N GLN A 20 -26.47 -6.35 -13.18
CA GLN A 20 -26.46 -5.53 -11.97
C GLN A 20 -25.77 -4.18 -12.21
N TYR A 21 -24.72 -4.17 -13.03
CA TYR A 21 -24.03 -2.96 -13.45
C TYR A 21 -23.44 -3.09 -14.84
N VAL A 22 -23.51 -2.00 -15.61
CA VAL A 22 -22.81 -1.89 -16.90
C VAL A 22 -22.19 -0.51 -17.04
N SER A 23 -20.98 -0.46 -17.58
CA SER A 23 -20.29 0.79 -17.92
C SER A 23 -19.64 0.68 -19.31
N PRO A 24 -19.76 1.70 -20.18
CA PRO A 24 -20.59 2.91 -20.04
C PRO A 24 -22.08 2.64 -19.77
N MET A 25 -22.73 3.54 -19.02
CA MET A 25 -24.14 3.41 -18.67
C MET A 25 -25.02 3.43 -19.94
N PRO A 26 -26.11 2.64 -20.02
CA PRO A 26 -26.98 2.62 -21.20
C PRO A 26 -27.57 4.01 -21.48
N GLY A 27 -27.39 4.49 -22.70
CA GLY A 27 -27.84 5.82 -23.14
C GLY A 27 -26.92 6.97 -22.72
N SER A 28 -25.83 6.70 -22.00
CA SER A 28 -24.87 7.74 -21.61
C SER A 28 -24.23 8.41 -22.82
N GLU A 29 -23.87 9.67 -22.63
CA GLU A 29 -23.22 10.49 -23.64
C GLU A 29 -21.81 10.91 -23.20
N LEU A 30 -21.08 11.48 -24.15
CA LEU A 30 -19.73 12.04 -23.94
C LEU A 30 -18.70 11.03 -23.41
N ASN A 31 -18.93 9.73 -23.60
CA ASN A 31 -17.97 8.70 -23.18
C ASN A 31 -16.63 8.83 -23.90
N ASN A 32 -15.55 8.47 -23.23
CA ASN A 32 -14.24 8.41 -23.85
C ASN A 32 -14.21 7.27 -24.88
N PRO A 33 -13.78 7.49 -26.14
CA PRO A 33 -13.68 6.42 -27.13
C PRO A 33 -12.74 5.28 -26.73
N ALA A 34 -11.83 5.49 -25.78
CA ALA A 34 -10.95 4.46 -25.24
C ALA A 34 -11.55 3.67 -24.06
N SER A 35 -12.81 3.93 -23.69
CA SER A 35 -13.46 3.21 -22.60
C SER A 35 -13.62 1.74 -22.94
N HIS A 36 -13.24 0.85 -22.03
CA HIS A 36 -13.64 -0.54 -22.12
C HIS A 36 -15.11 -0.72 -21.69
N ILE A 37 -15.64 -1.92 -21.89
CA ILE A 37 -16.99 -2.26 -21.43
C ILE A 37 -16.90 -3.11 -20.17
N ILE A 38 -17.60 -2.70 -19.12
CA ILE A 38 -17.73 -3.41 -17.85
C ILE A 38 -19.15 -3.97 -17.76
N ILE A 39 -19.29 -5.26 -17.45
CA ILE A 39 -20.57 -5.94 -17.32
C ILE A 39 -20.54 -6.80 -16.06
N ARG A 40 -21.35 -6.47 -15.06
CA ARG A 40 -21.42 -7.19 -13.79
C ARG A 40 -22.79 -7.85 -13.63
N GLU A 41 -22.78 -9.17 -13.44
CA GLU A 41 -24.00 -9.96 -13.27
C GLU A 41 -24.51 -9.98 -11.81
N GLY A 42 -23.61 -9.84 -10.84
CA GLY A 42 -23.90 -9.93 -9.40
C GLY A 42 -23.86 -11.34 -8.83
N SER A 43 -24.08 -12.36 -9.66
CA SER A 43 -23.87 -13.78 -9.33
C SER A 43 -22.57 -14.31 -9.93
N PHE A 44 -21.96 -15.31 -9.31
CA PHE A 44 -20.75 -15.96 -9.84
C PHE A 44 -21.01 -16.56 -11.21
N LEU A 45 -20.14 -16.27 -12.17
CA LEU A 45 -20.21 -16.72 -13.54
C LEU A 45 -19.48 -18.06 -13.72
N ASP A 46 -20.06 -18.96 -14.49
CA ASP A 46 -19.35 -20.15 -14.97
C ASP A 46 -18.31 -19.71 -16.00
N VAL A 47 -17.03 -19.74 -15.63
CA VAL A 47 -15.91 -19.32 -16.48
C VAL A 47 -15.90 -20.05 -17.83
N THR A 48 -16.39 -21.28 -17.90
CA THR A 48 -16.43 -22.04 -19.16
C THR A 48 -17.51 -21.55 -20.13
N SER A 49 -18.49 -20.79 -19.63
CA SER A 49 -19.53 -20.17 -20.44
C SER A 49 -19.15 -18.80 -21.00
N VAL A 50 -18.07 -18.18 -20.50
CA VAL A 50 -17.59 -16.87 -20.95
C VAL A 50 -16.76 -17.04 -22.22
N SER A 51 -17.28 -16.61 -23.37
CA SER A 51 -16.58 -16.70 -24.65
C SER A 51 -16.76 -15.45 -25.51
N ASN A 52 -15.78 -15.16 -26.38
CA ASN A 52 -15.83 -13.99 -27.28
C ASN A 52 -17.04 -14.00 -28.21
N GLU A 53 -17.53 -15.17 -28.61
CA GLU A 53 -18.66 -15.31 -29.57
C GLU A 53 -19.99 -14.80 -29.00
N LEU A 54 -20.08 -14.69 -27.67
CA LEU A 54 -21.28 -14.17 -27.01
C LEU A 54 -21.37 -12.65 -27.06
N PHE A 55 -20.28 -11.94 -27.36
CA PHE A 55 -20.24 -10.48 -27.27
C PHE A 55 -19.98 -9.87 -28.65
N SER A 56 -20.62 -8.73 -28.92
CA SER A 56 -20.29 -7.91 -30.09
C SER A 56 -20.26 -6.44 -29.72
N LEU A 57 -19.25 -5.73 -30.24
CA LEU A 57 -19.10 -4.29 -30.12
C LEU A 57 -19.21 -3.68 -31.52
N LEU A 58 -20.24 -2.87 -31.76
CA LEU A 58 -20.52 -2.24 -33.04
C LEU A 58 -20.56 -0.72 -32.89
N GLY A 59 -19.56 -0.05 -33.44
CA GLY A 59 -19.54 1.40 -33.61
C GLY A 59 -20.31 1.82 -34.87
N SER A 60 -21.17 2.82 -34.76
CA SER A 60 -21.96 3.30 -35.91
C SER A 60 -21.12 3.93 -37.02
N LYS A 61 -19.87 4.34 -36.74
CA LYS A 61 -18.91 4.88 -37.72
C LYS A 61 -17.71 3.95 -37.94
N SER A 62 -17.13 3.46 -36.85
CA SER A 62 -15.93 2.62 -36.83
C SER A 62 -16.20 1.14 -37.15
N GLY A 63 -17.45 0.70 -37.17
CA GLY A 63 -17.84 -0.67 -37.53
C GLY A 63 -17.65 -1.66 -36.38
N VAL A 64 -17.43 -2.94 -36.73
CA VAL A 64 -17.27 -4.02 -35.74
C VAL A 64 -15.89 -3.95 -35.11
N HIS A 65 -15.85 -3.98 -33.77
CA HIS A 65 -14.60 -3.98 -33.01
C HIS A 65 -14.21 -5.37 -32.54
N ALA A 66 -12.95 -5.73 -32.76
CA ALA A 66 -12.32 -6.83 -32.05
C ALA A 66 -11.97 -6.38 -30.62
N PHE A 67 -12.04 -7.31 -29.67
CA PHE A 67 -11.77 -7.04 -28.27
C PHE A 67 -11.13 -8.25 -27.57
N ARG A 68 -10.50 -7.97 -26.42
CA ARG A 68 -10.07 -8.97 -25.45
C ARG A 68 -11.10 -9.04 -24.32
N ILE A 69 -11.58 -10.25 -24.01
CA ILE A 69 -12.41 -10.50 -22.84
C ILE A 69 -11.56 -10.84 -21.61
N VAL A 70 -11.94 -10.33 -20.45
CA VAL A 70 -11.36 -10.69 -19.15
C VAL A 70 -12.51 -10.93 -18.18
N LEU A 71 -12.46 -12.03 -17.43
CA LEU A 71 -13.29 -12.21 -16.24
C LEU A 71 -12.45 -11.74 -15.04
N SER A 72 -12.96 -10.79 -14.28
CA SER A 72 -12.25 -10.27 -13.10
C SER A 72 -12.14 -11.31 -11.98
N ASP A 73 -11.29 -11.05 -10.99
CA ASP A 73 -11.05 -11.90 -9.82
C ASP A 73 -12.31 -12.09 -8.95
N ASP A 74 -13.25 -11.14 -8.99
CA ASP A 74 -14.56 -11.24 -8.36
C ASP A 74 -15.45 -12.34 -8.97
N GLN A 75 -15.08 -12.88 -10.15
CA GLN A 75 -15.81 -13.88 -10.94
C GLN A 75 -17.26 -13.50 -11.27
N LYS A 76 -17.60 -12.21 -11.19
CA LYS A 76 -18.94 -11.64 -11.44
C LYS A 76 -18.91 -10.58 -12.54
N THR A 77 -17.74 -10.00 -12.79
CA THR A 77 -17.54 -8.88 -13.69
C THR A 77 -16.75 -9.30 -14.93
N ILE A 78 -17.36 -9.11 -16.09
CA ILE A 78 -16.75 -9.31 -17.42
C ILE A 78 -16.32 -7.96 -17.96
N LEU A 79 -15.10 -7.92 -18.48
CA LEU A 79 -14.50 -6.74 -19.11
C LEU A 79 -14.24 -7.03 -20.58
N LEU A 80 -14.68 -6.14 -21.46
CA LEU A 80 -14.39 -6.19 -22.89
C LEU A 80 -13.48 -5.02 -23.24
N TYR A 81 -12.23 -5.31 -23.60
CA TYR A 81 -11.23 -4.32 -24.00
C TYR A 81 -11.17 -4.21 -25.52
N PRO A 82 -11.75 -3.17 -26.15
CA PRO A 82 -11.60 -2.95 -27.58
C PRO A 82 -10.11 -2.87 -27.95
N HIS A 83 -9.71 -3.54 -29.04
CA HIS A 83 -8.33 -3.48 -29.53
C HIS A 83 -7.98 -2.11 -30.10
N GLN A 84 -8.98 -1.33 -30.50
CA GLN A 84 -8.85 0.05 -30.98
C GLN A 84 -9.95 0.90 -30.32
N PRO A 85 -9.71 2.20 -30.11
CA PRO A 85 -10.74 3.11 -29.65
C PRO A 85 -11.92 3.17 -30.62
N PHE A 86 -13.12 3.44 -30.08
CA PHE A 86 -14.31 3.75 -30.86
C PHE A 86 -14.15 5.05 -31.66
N GLY A 87 -15.07 5.31 -32.60
CA GLY A 87 -15.12 6.61 -33.29
C GLY A 87 -15.56 7.73 -32.35
N PHE A 88 -15.27 9.00 -32.71
CA PHE A 88 -15.82 10.17 -32.03
C PHE A 88 -17.25 10.49 -32.50
N GLU A 89 -18.08 11.03 -31.60
CA GLU A 89 -19.53 11.26 -31.81
C GLU A 89 -20.22 10.03 -32.43
N GLU A 90 -19.86 8.85 -31.92
CA GLU A 90 -20.30 7.56 -32.41
C GLU A 90 -21.29 6.95 -31.42
N ALA A 91 -22.32 6.30 -31.95
CA ALA A 91 -23.15 5.40 -31.15
C ALA A 91 -22.51 4.02 -31.16
N VAL A 92 -22.13 3.53 -29.99
CA VAL A 92 -21.57 2.19 -29.80
C VAL A 92 -22.68 1.30 -29.26
N THR A 93 -22.94 0.19 -29.94
CA THR A 93 -23.88 -0.85 -29.50
C THR A 93 -23.10 -2.04 -28.97
N VAL A 94 -23.42 -2.43 -27.74
CA VAL A 94 -22.93 -3.64 -27.08
C VAL A 94 -24.06 -4.67 -27.13
N SER A 95 -23.76 -5.87 -27.59
CA SER A 95 -24.72 -6.99 -27.59
C SER A 95 -24.12 -8.21 -26.92
N ILE A 96 -24.95 -8.88 -26.13
CA ILE A 96 -24.64 -10.07 -25.35
C ILE A 96 -25.66 -11.13 -25.78
N ASN A 97 -25.18 -12.17 -26.46
CA ASN A 97 -25.97 -13.26 -26.96
C ASN A 97 -26.27 -14.29 -25.87
N SER A 98 -27.24 -15.17 -26.12
CA SER A 98 -27.58 -16.28 -25.22
C SER A 98 -26.41 -17.27 -25.13
N GLY A 99 -26.11 -17.74 -23.92
CA GLY A 99 -25.10 -18.76 -23.68
C GLY A 99 -24.33 -18.58 -22.37
N LEU A 100 -24.27 -17.35 -21.87
CA LEU A 100 -23.62 -17.02 -20.60
C LEU A 100 -24.37 -17.66 -19.43
N ARG A 101 -23.65 -18.24 -18.46
CA ARG A 101 -24.23 -18.95 -17.31
C ARG A 101 -23.60 -18.52 -16.00
N THR A 102 -24.40 -18.61 -14.95
CA THR A 102 -23.90 -18.63 -13.56
C THR A 102 -23.33 -19.99 -13.22
N THR A 103 -22.52 -20.08 -12.16
CA THR A 103 -22.00 -21.34 -11.61
C THR A 103 -23.10 -22.31 -11.15
N GLU A 104 -24.29 -21.80 -10.82
CA GLU A 104 -25.48 -22.60 -10.51
C GLU A 104 -26.22 -23.12 -11.76
N GLY A 105 -25.70 -22.82 -12.95
CA GLY A 105 -26.24 -23.27 -14.24
C GLY A 105 -27.37 -22.40 -14.80
N ARG A 106 -27.79 -21.33 -14.10
CA ARG A 106 -28.77 -20.35 -14.59
C ARG A 106 -28.24 -19.70 -15.85
N LEU A 107 -29.00 -19.79 -16.94
CA LEU A 107 -28.73 -19.09 -18.20
C LEU A 107 -29.07 -17.60 -18.05
N ILE A 108 -28.14 -16.75 -18.46
CA ILE A 108 -28.31 -15.30 -18.44
C ILE A 108 -28.96 -14.88 -19.76
N ASN A 109 -29.99 -14.03 -19.65
CA ASN A 109 -30.75 -13.59 -20.81
C ASN A 109 -29.87 -12.72 -21.72
N PRO A 110 -30.06 -12.81 -23.05
CA PRO A 110 -29.44 -11.87 -23.97
C PRO A 110 -29.77 -10.43 -23.59
N TYR A 111 -28.81 -9.53 -23.77
CA TYR A 111 -28.96 -8.12 -23.45
C TYR A 111 -28.23 -7.27 -24.49
N SER A 112 -28.77 -6.10 -24.79
CA SER A 112 -28.10 -5.12 -25.65
C SER A 112 -28.39 -3.73 -25.15
N PHE A 113 -27.37 -2.87 -25.24
CA PHE A 113 -27.45 -1.46 -24.89
C PHE A 113 -26.51 -0.66 -25.79
N SER A 114 -26.68 0.65 -25.76
CA SER A 114 -25.80 1.56 -26.49
C SER A 114 -25.41 2.75 -25.65
N PHE A 115 -24.31 3.39 -26.02
CA PHE A 115 -23.84 4.67 -25.47
C PHE A 115 -23.23 5.50 -26.59
N THR A 116 -22.96 6.78 -26.34
CA THR A 116 -22.31 7.66 -27.31
C THR A 116 -21.00 8.23 -26.82
N THR A 117 -20.03 8.33 -27.73
CA THR A 117 -18.71 8.92 -27.46
C THR A 117 -18.71 10.42 -27.67
N HIS A 118 -17.84 11.13 -26.97
CA HIS A 118 -17.67 12.58 -27.19
C HIS A 118 -17.06 12.88 -28.57
N ARG A 119 -17.13 14.16 -28.98
CA ARG A 119 -16.45 14.65 -30.19
C ARG A 119 -14.94 14.69 -30.06
N GLU A 120 -14.24 14.73 -31.17
CA GLU A 120 -12.81 14.97 -31.13
C GLU A 120 -12.52 16.38 -30.60
N TYR A 121 -11.62 16.46 -29.62
CA TYR A 121 -11.12 17.73 -29.10
C TYR A 121 -9.94 18.22 -29.91
N THR A 122 -9.92 19.52 -30.19
CA THR A 122 -8.79 20.18 -30.84
C THR A 122 -7.54 20.13 -29.95
N SER A 123 -6.36 20.28 -30.54
CA SER A 123 -5.11 20.36 -29.76
C SER A 123 -5.13 21.50 -28.74
N ALA A 124 -5.76 22.62 -29.07
CA ALA A 124 -5.91 23.75 -28.16
C ALA A 124 -6.82 23.41 -26.98
N GLU A 125 -7.91 22.68 -27.19
CA GLU A 125 -8.80 22.22 -26.10
C GLU A 125 -8.09 21.21 -25.20
N LYS A 126 -7.38 20.24 -25.78
CA LYS A 126 -6.59 19.25 -25.03
C LYS A 126 -5.51 19.93 -24.18
N GLU A 127 -4.85 20.94 -24.73
CA GLU A 127 -3.86 21.73 -23.98
C GLU A 127 -4.53 22.59 -22.91
N ASN A 128 -5.69 23.18 -23.20
CA ASN A 128 -6.49 23.94 -22.24
C ASN A 128 -6.91 23.06 -21.05
N PHE A 129 -7.31 21.79 -21.29
CA PHE A 129 -7.64 20.85 -20.21
C PHE A 129 -6.45 20.62 -19.26
N LYS A 130 -5.24 20.45 -19.81
CA LYS A 130 -4.00 20.29 -19.02
C LYS A 130 -3.63 21.56 -18.28
N MET A 131 -3.68 22.71 -18.96
CA MET A 131 -3.29 23.99 -18.41
C MET A 131 -4.26 24.42 -17.29
N LEU A 132 -5.57 24.28 -17.49
CA LEU A 132 -6.57 24.67 -16.50
C LEU A 132 -6.43 23.89 -15.19
N LYS A 133 -6.13 22.59 -15.24
CA LYS A 133 -5.79 21.81 -14.03
C LYS A 133 -4.65 22.48 -13.23
N SER A 134 -3.60 22.92 -13.92
CA SER A 134 -2.49 23.65 -13.28
C SER A 134 -2.85 25.08 -12.84
N VAL A 135 -3.85 25.70 -13.48
CA VAL A 135 -4.29 27.08 -13.22
C VAL A 135 -5.32 27.12 -12.08
N LEU A 136 -6.11 26.08 -11.85
CA LEU A 136 -7.09 26.04 -10.76
C LEU A 136 -6.48 25.80 -9.41
N GLN A 137 -5.45 24.94 -9.37
CA GLN A 137 -4.48 24.96 -8.28
C GLN A 137 -4.06 26.42 -8.05
N LYS A 138 -3.68 27.16 -9.10
CA LYS A 138 -3.23 28.57 -9.03
C LYS A 138 -4.28 29.68 -8.85
N GLU A 139 -5.58 29.42 -9.08
CA GLU A 139 -6.64 30.45 -9.09
C GLU A 139 -7.52 30.41 -7.84
N GLU A 140 -7.68 29.25 -7.21
CA GLU A 140 -8.10 29.20 -5.80
C GLU A 140 -7.14 30.03 -4.92
N GLU A 141 -5.87 30.08 -5.32
CA GLU A 141 -4.79 30.83 -4.66
C GLU A 141 -4.79 32.35 -4.96
N LYS A 142 -5.11 32.77 -6.19
CA LYS A 142 -4.99 34.19 -6.61
C LYS A 142 -6.07 35.12 -6.07
N LYS A 143 -7.19 34.60 -5.55
CA LYS A 143 -8.26 35.48 -5.06
C LYS A 143 -7.88 36.27 -3.80
N TRP A 144 -6.83 35.91 -3.04
CA TRP A 144 -6.62 36.49 -1.69
C TRP A 144 -5.18 36.58 -1.15
N ALA A 145 -4.14 36.73 -1.97
CA ALA A 145 -2.77 36.85 -1.45
C ALA A 145 -2.59 38.07 -0.49
N PRO A 146 -1.97 37.90 0.70
CA PRO A 146 -1.10 38.93 1.25
C PRO A 146 0.37 38.61 0.90
N TYR A 147 1.05 39.66 0.46
CA TYR A 147 2.51 39.79 0.30
C TYR A 147 3.28 39.25 1.52
N TYR A 148 4.47 38.65 1.34
CA TYR A 148 5.74 39.11 1.95
C TYR A 148 6.96 38.28 1.52
N GLU A 149 8.12 38.96 1.58
CA GLU A 149 9.44 38.62 1.05
C GLU A 149 10.32 37.74 1.96
N ASN A 150 11.40 37.23 1.35
CA ASN A 150 12.43 36.29 1.81
C ASN A 150 13.18 36.65 3.11
N GLU A 151 13.65 35.61 3.82
CA GLU A 151 14.96 35.54 4.50
C GLU A 151 15.38 34.05 4.64
N PRO A 152 16.63 33.65 4.37
CA PRO A 152 17.10 32.28 4.60
C PRO A 152 17.77 32.16 5.98
N SER A 153 17.48 31.08 6.72
CA SER A 153 18.33 30.69 7.86
C SER A 153 18.69 29.21 7.79
N ASN A 154 19.95 28.95 8.12
CA ASN A 154 20.63 27.66 8.11
C ASN A 154 20.04 26.70 9.15
N GLU A 155 19.50 25.56 8.70
CA GLU A 155 19.24 24.40 9.56
C GLU A 155 19.88 23.13 8.98
N SER A 156 20.33 22.26 9.88
CA SER A 156 20.91 20.95 9.62
C SER A 156 20.08 20.12 8.63
N GLN A 157 20.75 19.43 7.71
CA GLN A 157 20.16 18.79 6.51
C GLN A 157 18.97 17.84 6.77
N ASP A 158 18.83 17.24 7.96
CA ASP A 158 17.67 16.38 8.28
C ASP A 158 16.43 17.14 8.77
N ARG A 159 16.59 18.33 9.38
CA ARG A 159 15.46 19.24 9.71
C ARG A 159 15.06 20.14 8.54
N ALA A 160 15.96 20.33 7.59
CA ALA A 160 15.65 21.03 6.34
C ALA A 160 14.59 20.28 5.48
N LEU A 161 14.40 18.97 5.71
CA LEU A 161 13.54 18.07 4.93
C LEU A 161 12.15 17.81 5.54
N LEU A 162 11.76 18.43 6.66
CA LEU A 162 10.44 18.20 7.29
C LEU A 162 9.49 19.41 7.14
N GLY A 163 10.02 20.52 6.62
CA GLY A 163 9.50 21.83 7.00
C GLY A 163 9.75 22.10 8.49
N SER A 164 9.87 23.36 8.89
CA SER A 164 9.91 23.67 10.32
C SER A 164 8.49 23.54 10.89
N PHE A 165 8.31 22.82 11.99
CA PHE A 165 7.06 22.74 12.76
C PHE A 165 7.35 22.87 14.26
N THR A 166 6.31 23.05 15.06
CA THR A 166 6.40 23.12 16.53
C THR A 166 5.27 22.31 17.16
N ILE A 167 5.62 21.42 18.07
CA ILE A 167 4.66 20.75 18.96
C ILE A 167 4.29 21.75 20.06
N ILE A 168 3.09 22.30 19.99
CA ILE A 168 2.57 23.30 20.95
C ILE A 168 2.05 22.59 22.20
N LYS A 169 1.42 21.43 22.01
CA LYS A 169 0.83 20.64 23.09
C LYS A 169 1.08 19.17 22.88
N ASN A 170 1.45 18.48 23.95
CA ASN A 170 1.57 17.03 24.01
C ASN A 170 1.33 16.60 25.46
N THR A 171 0.08 16.28 25.77
CA THR A 171 -0.35 15.97 27.16
C THR A 171 -0.75 14.52 27.35
N ASP A 172 -1.57 14.00 26.44
CA ASP A 172 -2.02 12.61 26.39
C ASP A 172 -2.57 12.29 24.99
N PRO A 173 -1.74 12.38 23.93
CA PRO A 173 -2.17 11.98 22.60
C PRO A 173 -2.42 10.46 22.54
N SER A 174 -3.26 10.07 21.60
CA SER A 174 -3.37 8.67 21.17
C SER A 174 -1.99 8.12 20.81
N PRO A 175 -1.73 6.81 21.01
CA PRO A 175 -0.54 6.17 20.48
C PRO A 175 -0.44 6.26 18.95
N GLY A 176 0.74 6.03 18.41
CA GLY A 176 1.00 5.96 16.97
C GLY A 176 1.67 7.21 16.40
N SER A 177 2.11 7.06 15.15
CA SER A 177 2.82 8.09 14.39
C SER A 177 1.83 8.94 13.59
N VAL A 178 2.11 10.24 13.49
CA VAL A 178 1.33 11.20 12.71
C VAL A 178 1.90 11.25 11.31
N PHE A 179 1.05 10.93 10.33
CA PHE A 179 1.28 11.04 8.91
C PHE A 179 0.70 12.36 8.46
N TYR A 180 1.46 13.16 7.73
CA TYR A 180 0.95 14.36 7.11
C TYR A 180 1.78 14.72 5.88
N ASP A 181 1.12 15.27 4.88
CA ASP A 181 1.79 15.97 3.81
C ASP A 181 1.89 17.47 4.13
N ALA A 182 2.91 18.11 3.57
CA ALA A 182 3.09 19.54 3.65
C ALA A 182 3.76 20.03 2.37
N TRP A 183 3.19 21.08 1.79
CA TRP A 183 3.72 21.69 0.57
C TRP A 183 3.70 23.21 0.70
N ASN A 184 4.55 23.87 -0.08
CA ASN A 184 4.61 25.33 -0.06
C ASN A 184 3.52 25.91 -0.95
N GLY A 185 2.55 26.62 -0.36
CA GLY A 185 1.49 27.31 -1.09
C GLY A 185 1.96 28.49 -1.96
N GLY A 186 3.27 28.78 -2.03
CA GLY A 186 3.87 29.77 -2.92
C GLY A 186 4.93 29.15 -3.84
N PHE A 187 4.77 29.30 -5.17
CA PHE A 187 5.66 28.75 -6.22
C PHE A 187 7.06 29.41 -6.30
N GLY A 188 7.70 29.71 -5.17
CA GLY A 188 9.10 30.12 -5.12
C GLY A 188 10.04 28.97 -5.49
N SER A 189 11.28 29.26 -5.90
CA SER A 189 12.21 28.26 -6.43
C SER A 189 13.00 27.46 -5.36
N ASN A 190 12.65 27.58 -4.07
CA ASN A 190 13.38 26.98 -2.93
C ASN A 190 12.43 26.27 -1.93
N THR A 191 11.39 25.60 -2.44
CA THR A 191 10.21 25.22 -1.66
C THR A 191 10.25 23.78 -1.17
N TYR A 192 9.88 23.59 0.10
CA TYR A 192 9.70 22.26 0.68
C TYR A 192 8.32 21.72 0.30
N ASP A 193 8.31 20.70 -0.55
CA ASP A 193 7.15 19.84 -0.83
C ASP A 193 7.49 18.42 -0.38
N GLY A 194 6.71 17.88 0.54
CA GLY A 194 7.06 16.65 1.22
C GLY A 194 5.94 15.98 2.00
N TYR A 195 6.16 14.71 2.29
CA TYR A 195 5.27 13.90 3.11
C TYR A 195 6.08 13.24 4.22
N ASN A 196 5.47 13.19 5.40
CA ASN A 196 6.17 13.03 6.65
C ASN A 196 5.46 12.04 7.56
N ILE A 197 6.27 11.34 8.34
CA ILE A 197 5.83 10.52 9.47
C ILE A 197 6.63 10.99 10.68
N ILE A 198 5.93 11.42 11.73
CA ILE A 198 6.56 11.85 12.99
C ILE A 198 5.94 11.13 14.18
N THR A 199 6.69 11.05 15.28
CA THR A 199 6.11 10.69 16.58
C THR A 199 5.35 11.88 17.17
N PRO A 200 4.46 11.68 18.16
CA PRO A 200 3.80 12.80 18.85
C PRO A 200 4.78 13.77 19.55
N ASP A 201 5.98 13.31 19.88
CA ASP A 201 7.05 14.15 20.44
C ASP A 201 7.75 15.04 19.38
N GLY A 202 7.43 14.82 18.10
CA GLY A 202 8.02 15.54 16.97
C GLY A 202 9.29 14.90 16.41
N ASP A 203 9.63 13.67 16.83
CA ASP A 203 10.77 12.95 16.24
C ASP A 203 10.42 12.46 14.84
N SER A 204 11.34 12.66 13.89
CA SER A 204 11.19 12.17 12.52
C SER A 204 11.24 10.65 12.48
N VAL A 205 10.21 10.04 11.91
CA VAL A 205 10.20 8.62 11.53
C VAL A 205 10.58 8.48 10.06
N TYR A 206 10.02 9.33 9.21
CA TYR A 206 10.32 9.43 7.79
C TYR A 206 9.99 10.83 7.27
N ALA A 207 10.79 11.31 6.32
CA ALA A 207 10.55 12.56 5.61
C ALA A 207 10.99 12.41 4.16
N SER A 208 10.13 12.81 3.23
CA SER A 208 10.46 12.98 1.82
C SER A 208 10.42 14.46 1.49
N GLY A 209 11.42 15.00 0.80
CA GLY A 209 11.48 16.40 0.37
C GLY A 209 11.69 16.53 -1.13
N ASN A 210 11.31 17.67 -1.70
CA ASN A 210 11.30 17.95 -3.15
C ASN A 210 10.43 16.97 -3.96
N ALA A 211 9.36 16.44 -3.36
CA ALA A 211 8.37 15.68 -4.10
C ALA A 211 7.64 16.65 -5.02
N SER A 212 7.56 16.35 -6.33
CA SER A 212 6.73 17.13 -7.25
C SER A 212 5.26 16.95 -6.86
N VAL A 213 4.75 17.79 -5.95
CA VAL A 213 3.41 17.81 -5.36
C VAL A 213 2.93 16.46 -4.82
N CYS A 214 2.92 16.30 -3.49
CA CYS A 214 2.51 15.09 -2.79
C CYS A 214 1.17 15.27 -2.06
N PHE A 215 0.11 14.70 -2.62
CA PHE A 215 -1.21 14.65 -1.98
C PHE A 215 -1.52 13.22 -1.53
N ASP A 216 -2.40 13.14 -0.53
CA ASP A 216 -2.97 11.90 0.00
C ASP A 216 -1.92 10.85 0.39
N PHE A 217 -0.88 11.28 1.13
CA PHE A 217 0.08 10.35 1.72
C PHE A 217 -0.57 9.58 2.86
N SER A 218 -0.81 8.27 2.65
CA SER A 218 -1.60 7.46 3.57
C SER A 218 -1.05 6.04 3.73
N LEU A 219 -1.39 5.42 4.86
CA LEU A 219 -1.26 3.98 5.07
C LEU A 219 -2.57 3.32 4.64
N ASN A 220 -2.47 2.42 3.66
CA ASN A 220 -3.60 1.68 3.14
C ASN A 220 -3.96 0.50 4.06
N PRO A 221 -5.23 0.05 4.08
CA PRO A 221 -5.65 -1.15 4.82
C PRO A 221 -4.81 -2.41 4.56
N ASN A 222 -4.28 -2.58 3.36
CA ASN A 222 -3.38 -3.70 3.03
C ASN A 222 -1.97 -3.59 3.63
N GLY A 223 -1.66 -2.51 4.36
CA GLY A 223 -0.38 -2.28 5.04
C GLY A 223 0.69 -1.55 4.21
N TYR A 224 0.40 -1.19 2.96
CA TYR A 224 1.31 -0.42 2.11
C TYR A 224 1.03 1.08 2.17
N LEU A 225 2.06 1.90 1.95
CA LEU A 225 1.92 3.35 1.85
C LEU A 225 1.60 3.76 0.42
N SER A 226 0.89 4.86 0.22
CA SER A 226 0.69 5.45 -1.11
C SER A 226 0.81 6.97 -1.08
N VAL A 227 1.18 7.56 -2.22
CA VAL A 227 1.16 9.02 -2.42
C VAL A 227 0.90 9.35 -3.89
N TYR A 228 0.23 10.47 -4.16
CA TYR A 228 0.07 10.97 -5.51
C TYR A 228 1.40 11.45 -6.10
N ASN A 229 1.70 11.06 -7.34
CA ASN A 229 2.84 11.52 -8.12
C ASN A 229 2.36 12.40 -9.27
N ASN A 230 2.44 13.72 -9.08
CA ASN A 230 1.96 14.69 -10.06
C ASN A 230 2.73 14.66 -11.39
N SER A 231 4.03 14.36 -11.36
CA SER A 231 4.86 14.32 -12.57
C SER A 231 4.47 13.18 -13.52
N GLN A 232 3.88 12.11 -12.98
CA GLN A 232 3.48 10.91 -13.71
C GLN A 232 1.95 10.79 -13.86
N GLY A 233 1.16 11.56 -13.11
CA GLY A 233 -0.30 11.51 -13.11
C GLY A 233 -0.84 10.17 -12.61
N ARG A 234 -0.29 9.66 -11.51
CA ARG A 234 -0.56 8.31 -10.96
C ARG A 234 -0.35 8.29 -9.44
N PHE A 235 -0.73 7.21 -8.78
CA PHE A 235 -0.35 6.96 -7.38
C PHE A 235 0.81 5.97 -7.31
N ASP A 236 1.84 6.30 -6.53
CA ASP A 236 2.97 5.42 -6.24
C ASP A 236 2.73 4.69 -4.91
N VAL A 237 3.10 3.42 -4.84
CA VAL A 237 2.89 2.54 -3.67
C VAL A 237 4.23 2.10 -3.10
N PHE A 238 4.39 2.18 -1.79
CA PHE A 238 5.63 1.94 -1.08
C PHE A 238 5.46 0.87 0.00
N ASP A 239 6.53 0.09 0.22
CA ASP A 239 6.62 -0.80 1.36
C ASP A 239 6.96 -0.04 2.66
N SER A 240 7.04 -0.77 3.78
CA SER A 240 7.42 -0.20 5.08
C SER A 240 8.84 0.32 5.14
N ASN A 241 9.64 0.08 4.10
CA ASN A 241 10.99 0.60 3.97
C ASN A 241 11.05 1.87 3.11
N TYR A 242 9.88 2.39 2.72
CA TYR A 242 9.74 3.57 1.87
C TYR A 242 10.32 3.38 0.47
N VAL A 243 10.38 2.13 0.00
CA VAL A 243 10.77 1.80 -1.36
C VAL A 243 9.52 1.70 -2.21
N MET A 244 9.48 2.43 -3.33
CA MET A 244 8.39 2.30 -4.30
C MET A 244 8.42 0.90 -4.89
N ILE A 245 7.34 0.15 -4.68
CA ILE A 245 7.19 -1.24 -5.15
C ILE A 245 6.16 -1.36 -6.26
N ASP A 246 5.26 -0.39 -6.38
CA ASP A 246 4.19 -0.42 -7.37
C ASP A 246 3.65 0.97 -7.73
N SER A 247 2.78 1.04 -8.75
CA SER A 247 2.04 2.25 -9.10
C SER A 247 0.69 1.95 -9.76
N TYR A 248 -0.26 2.87 -9.63
CA TYR A 248 -1.61 2.77 -10.17
C TYR A 248 -1.92 3.95 -11.08
N TYR A 249 -2.30 3.65 -12.32
CA TYR A 249 -2.75 4.60 -13.33
C TYR A 249 -4.27 4.55 -13.48
N PRO A 250 -4.91 5.68 -13.80
CA PRO A 250 -6.33 5.69 -14.14
C PRO A 250 -6.60 4.87 -15.42
N GLY A 251 -7.73 4.17 -15.47
CA GLY A 251 -8.21 3.49 -16.67
C GLY A 251 -9.05 4.40 -17.58
N ASN A 252 -9.54 3.84 -18.70
CA ASN A 252 -10.53 4.47 -19.60
C ASN A 252 -10.20 5.89 -20.09
N GLY A 253 -8.92 6.23 -20.17
CA GLY A 253 -8.46 7.55 -20.60
C GLY A 253 -8.81 8.68 -19.64
N ARG A 254 -9.07 8.36 -18.36
CA ARG A 254 -9.23 9.34 -17.27
C ARG A 254 -7.87 9.89 -16.84
N THR A 255 -7.90 11.00 -16.10
CA THR A 255 -6.70 11.55 -15.43
C THR A 255 -6.81 11.29 -13.93
N ALA A 256 -5.72 10.89 -13.27
CA ALA A 256 -5.71 10.72 -11.84
C ALA A 256 -5.97 12.07 -11.15
N ASP A 257 -6.88 12.04 -10.19
CA ASP A 257 -7.12 13.13 -9.27
C ASP A 257 -6.23 12.92 -8.03
N PRO A 258 -5.63 13.98 -7.45
CA PRO A 258 -4.72 13.84 -6.32
C PRO A 258 -5.40 13.54 -4.97
N HIS A 259 -6.73 13.61 -4.88
CA HIS A 259 -7.40 13.74 -3.59
C HIS A 259 -7.62 12.43 -2.84
N GLU A 260 -7.82 11.30 -3.53
CA GLU A 260 -8.06 10.03 -2.84
C GLU A 260 -7.60 8.80 -3.65
N PHE A 261 -6.82 7.96 -2.97
CA PHE A 261 -6.51 6.61 -3.38
C PHE A 261 -6.43 5.68 -2.17
N THR A 262 -7.01 4.49 -2.26
CA THR A 262 -6.93 3.50 -1.17
C THR A 262 -6.86 2.08 -1.73
N ILE A 263 -5.97 1.25 -1.17
CA ILE A 263 -5.90 -0.20 -1.47
C ILE A 263 -6.38 -1.02 -0.27
N TYR A 264 -7.42 -1.82 -0.48
CA TYR A 264 -8.01 -2.66 0.56
C TYR A 264 -7.30 -4.00 0.71
N GLU A 265 -7.61 -4.73 1.79
CA GLU A 265 -6.95 -5.99 2.17
C GLU A 265 -7.09 -7.09 1.10
N ASP A 266 -8.15 -7.05 0.30
CA ASP A 266 -8.38 -7.93 -0.84
C ASP A 266 -7.54 -7.57 -2.07
N GLY A 267 -6.73 -6.52 -2.00
CA GLY A 267 -5.89 -6.01 -3.08
C GLY A 267 -6.62 -5.16 -4.11
N HIS A 268 -7.93 -4.95 -3.96
CA HIS A 268 -8.67 -4.00 -4.79
C HIS A 268 -8.28 -2.58 -4.40
N ALA A 269 -8.23 -1.70 -5.39
CA ALA A 269 -7.91 -0.28 -5.17
C ALA A 269 -9.06 0.62 -5.63
N PHE A 270 -9.24 1.73 -4.95
CA PHE A 270 -10.17 2.79 -5.33
C PHE A 270 -9.40 4.07 -5.62
N MET A 271 -9.82 4.79 -6.65
CA MET A 271 -9.18 6.04 -7.07
C MET A 271 -10.23 7.05 -7.51
N VAL A 272 -10.08 8.29 -7.06
CA VAL A 272 -10.77 9.43 -7.67
C VAL A 272 -10.00 9.84 -8.93
N THR A 273 -10.74 10.09 -10.00
CA THR A 273 -10.19 10.51 -11.28
C THR A 273 -11.06 11.61 -11.89
N GLU A 274 -10.61 12.22 -12.97
CA GLU A 274 -11.30 13.34 -13.60
C GLU A 274 -11.68 13.02 -15.05
N GLU A 275 -12.78 13.62 -15.49
CA GLU A 275 -13.14 13.78 -16.89
C GLU A 275 -13.54 15.23 -17.20
N THR A 276 -13.19 15.69 -18.40
CA THR A 276 -13.36 17.09 -18.80
C THR A 276 -13.94 17.18 -20.21
N HIS A 277 -14.96 18.00 -20.38
CA HIS A 277 -15.63 18.20 -21.65
C HIS A 277 -15.85 19.69 -21.96
N VAL A 278 -15.90 20.03 -23.25
CA VAL A 278 -16.38 21.34 -23.70
C VAL A 278 -17.90 21.28 -23.89
N VAL A 279 -18.62 22.10 -23.13
CA VAL A 279 -20.08 22.10 -23.04
C VAL A 279 -20.66 23.46 -23.43
N ASN A 280 -21.77 23.43 -24.16
CA ASN A 280 -22.56 24.61 -24.43
C ASN A 280 -23.48 24.93 -23.23
N MET A 281 -23.03 25.80 -22.33
CA MET A 281 -23.79 26.18 -21.14
C MET A 281 -24.97 27.13 -21.44
N LYS A 282 -25.12 27.61 -22.68
CA LYS A 282 -26.28 28.43 -23.08
C LYS A 282 -27.61 27.71 -22.98
N ILE A 283 -27.59 26.38 -22.94
CA ILE A 283 -28.79 25.56 -22.72
C ILE A 283 -29.42 25.84 -21.35
N TYR A 284 -28.62 26.23 -20.35
CA TYR A 284 -29.08 26.58 -19.01
C TYR A 284 -29.39 28.06 -18.88
N ASN A 285 -28.55 28.92 -19.47
CA ASN A 285 -28.77 30.35 -19.52
C ASN A 285 -28.10 30.99 -20.75
N PRO A 286 -28.82 31.73 -21.61
CA PRO A 286 -28.26 32.34 -22.82
C PRO A 286 -27.05 33.26 -22.59
N ALA A 287 -26.88 33.80 -21.38
CA ALA A 287 -25.73 34.62 -20.99
C ALA A 287 -24.44 33.83 -20.72
N TYR A 288 -24.53 32.51 -20.54
CA TYR A 288 -23.37 31.66 -20.26
C TYR A 288 -22.55 31.35 -21.52
N SER A 289 -21.36 30.80 -21.30
CA SER A 289 -20.46 30.41 -22.38
C SER A 289 -21.04 29.28 -23.23
N SER A 290 -20.90 29.38 -24.56
CA SER A 290 -21.26 28.27 -25.47
C SER A 290 -20.17 27.22 -25.62
N ASN A 291 -19.01 27.43 -24.98
CA ASN A 291 -17.84 26.58 -25.03
C ASN A 291 -17.15 26.53 -23.65
N ALA A 292 -17.93 26.35 -22.59
CA ALA A 292 -17.37 26.20 -21.25
C ALA A 292 -16.60 24.88 -21.16
N THR A 293 -15.45 24.89 -20.50
CA THR A 293 -14.74 23.69 -20.09
C THR A 293 -15.31 23.24 -18.76
N VAL A 294 -15.97 22.10 -18.72
CA VAL A 294 -16.60 21.55 -17.53
C VAL A 294 -15.86 20.28 -17.14
N MET A 295 -15.28 20.30 -15.94
CA MET A 295 -14.61 19.16 -15.33
C MET A 295 -15.53 18.52 -14.30
N THR A 296 -15.47 17.20 -14.20
CA THR A 296 -16.16 16.44 -13.16
C THR A 296 -15.30 15.27 -12.68
N THR A 297 -15.79 14.59 -11.65
CA THR A 297 -15.18 13.41 -11.07
C THR A 297 -15.68 12.11 -11.74
N THR A 298 -14.79 11.13 -11.84
CA THR A 298 -15.16 9.71 -11.89
C THR A 298 -14.49 8.93 -10.76
N ILE A 299 -15.13 7.89 -10.23
CA ILE A 299 -14.58 7.00 -9.19
C ILE A 299 -14.33 5.64 -9.83
N GLN A 300 -13.09 5.16 -9.76
CA GLN A 300 -12.70 3.86 -10.31
C GLN A 300 -12.38 2.85 -9.20
N GLU A 301 -12.86 1.63 -9.38
CA GLU A 301 -12.40 0.45 -8.64
C GLU A 301 -11.53 -0.42 -9.55
N PHE A 302 -10.40 -0.88 -9.01
CA PHE A 302 -9.45 -1.76 -9.66
C PHE A 302 -9.43 -3.11 -8.97
N ASP A 303 -9.41 -4.19 -9.76
CA ASP A 303 -9.12 -5.53 -9.26
C ASP A 303 -7.61 -5.74 -8.96
N GLN A 304 -7.23 -6.90 -8.44
CA GLN A 304 -5.81 -7.20 -8.12
C GLN A 304 -4.89 -7.14 -9.36
N SER A 305 -5.44 -7.36 -10.55
CA SER A 305 -4.73 -7.26 -11.82
C SER A 305 -4.74 -5.84 -12.41
N LYS A 306 -5.26 -4.87 -11.65
CA LYS A 306 -5.41 -3.45 -12.02
C LYS A 306 -6.33 -3.21 -13.20
N ASN A 307 -7.26 -4.13 -13.44
CA ASN A 307 -8.34 -3.87 -14.37
C ASN A 307 -9.37 -2.97 -13.68
N VAL A 308 -9.87 -1.93 -14.36
CA VAL A 308 -11.02 -1.16 -13.87
C VAL A 308 -12.27 -2.05 -13.96
N ILE A 309 -12.91 -2.30 -12.82
CA ILE A 309 -14.10 -3.17 -12.72
C ILE A 309 -15.35 -2.43 -12.29
N PHE A 310 -15.21 -1.17 -11.92
CA PHE A 310 -16.29 -0.23 -11.68
C PHE A 310 -15.79 1.17 -12.01
N GLU A 311 -16.60 1.94 -12.71
CA GLU A 311 -16.37 3.35 -13.02
C GLU A 311 -17.68 4.13 -12.83
N TRP A 312 -17.76 4.89 -11.74
CA TRP A 312 -18.87 5.80 -11.50
C TRP A 312 -18.53 7.17 -12.08
N ARG A 313 -19.31 7.65 -13.04
CA ARG A 313 -19.11 8.96 -13.68
C ARG A 313 -20.10 9.95 -13.12
N ALA A 314 -19.65 10.98 -12.42
CA ALA A 314 -20.56 11.99 -11.92
C ALA A 314 -21.39 12.65 -13.04
N TRP A 315 -20.87 12.67 -14.27
CA TRP A 315 -21.57 13.15 -15.46
C TRP A 315 -22.89 12.43 -15.75
N ASP A 316 -22.98 11.15 -15.38
CA ASP A 316 -24.15 10.32 -15.63
C ASP A 316 -25.20 10.43 -14.49
N HIS A 317 -24.83 11.04 -13.35
CA HIS A 317 -25.65 11.06 -12.13
C HIS A 317 -25.92 12.47 -11.57
N VAL A 318 -25.16 13.49 -11.98
CA VAL A 318 -25.24 14.86 -11.44
C VAL A 318 -25.38 15.85 -12.59
N ILE A 319 -26.39 16.73 -12.51
CA ILE A 319 -26.50 17.84 -13.47
C ILE A 319 -25.67 19.03 -12.99
N VAL A 320 -24.97 19.70 -13.92
CA VAL A 320 -24.04 20.80 -13.60
C VAL A 320 -24.69 21.96 -12.82
N THR A 321 -26.01 22.14 -12.93
CA THR A 321 -26.76 23.17 -12.18
C THR A 321 -26.91 22.89 -10.69
N GLU A 322 -26.57 21.69 -10.22
CA GLU A 322 -26.47 21.37 -8.79
C GLU A 322 -25.20 21.97 -8.14
N SER A 323 -24.22 22.35 -8.97
CA SER A 323 -22.96 22.90 -8.51
C SER A 323 -23.14 24.27 -7.86
N ASN A 324 -22.41 24.50 -6.76
CA ASN A 324 -22.28 25.80 -6.11
C ASN A 324 -21.29 26.75 -6.82
N GLN A 325 -20.69 26.30 -7.94
CA GLN A 325 -19.80 27.12 -8.76
C GLN A 325 -20.55 28.15 -9.61
N ASN A 326 -19.85 29.19 -10.03
CA ASN A 326 -20.39 30.17 -10.96
C ASN A 326 -20.42 29.62 -12.39
N LEU A 327 -21.60 29.15 -12.83
CA LEU A 327 -21.81 28.54 -14.14
C LEU A 327 -21.68 29.52 -15.33
N ALA A 328 -21.57 30.83 -15.07
CA ALA A 328 -21.30 31.82 -16.11
C ALA A 328 -19.83 31.81 -16.56
N PHE A 329 -18.94 31.17 -15.80
CA PHE A 329 -17.52 31.11 -16.12
C PHE A 329 -17.25 30.15 -17.28
N GLY A 330 -16.22 30.46 -18.06
CA GLY A 330 -15.76 29.61 -19.16
C GLY A 330 -15.11 28.30 -18.68
N TYR A 331 -14.86 28.18 -17.37
CA TYR A 331 -14.37 26.98 -16.72
C TYR A 331 -15.22 26.67 -15.49
N ILE A 332 -15.60 25.41 -15.32
CA ILE A 332 -16.47 24.95 -14.23
C ILE A 332 -15.94 23.60 -13.72
N ASP A 333 -15.49 23.56 -12.48
CA ASP A 333 -15.24 22.33 -11.74
C ASP A 333 -16.53 21.94 -11.01
N ALA A 334 -17.36 21.10 -11.63
CA ALA A 334 -18.75 20.99 -11.25
C ALA A 334 -18.98 20.27 -9.91
N VAL A 335 -18.17 19.26 -9.61
CA VAL A 335 -18.42 18.30 -8.50
C VAL A 335 -17.33 18.36 -7.45
N HIS A 336 -16.06 18.32 -7.88
CA HIS A 336 -14.88 18.35 -7.02
C HIS A 336 -14.99 17.34 -5.85
N THR A 337 -14.95 16.06 -6.19
CA THR A 337 -14.90 15.01 -5.17
C THR A 337 -13.54 15.00 -4.53
N ASN A 338 -13.49 15.17 -3.21
CA ASN A 338 -12.23 15.19 -2.50
C ASN A 338 -12.01 13.93 -1.66
N SER A 339 -13.04 13.21 -1.21
CA SER A 339 -12.81 11.95 -0.49
C SER A 339 -13.77 10.85 -0.91
N ILE A 340 -13.28 9.61 -0.85
CA ILE A 340 -14.08 8.40 -0.93
C ILE A 340 -13.63 7.40 0.14
N ASP A 341 -14.56 6.59 0.62
CA ASP A 341 -14.29 5.48 1.53
C ASP A 341 -15.31 4.37 1.33
N LEU A 342 -14.96 3.14 1.72
CA LEU A 342 -15.95 2.07 1.82
C LEU A 342 -16.70 2.18 3.15
N ASP A 343 -18.02 2.24 3.06
CA ASP A 343 -18.91 2.11 4.21
C ASP A 343 -18.91 0.67 4.73
N THR A 344 -19.48 0.48 5.92
CA THR A 344 -19.61 -0.80 6.62
C THR A 344 -20.36 -1.89 5.84
N ASP A 345 -21.16 -1.51 4.84
CA ASP A 345 -21.88 -2.42 3.94
C ASP A 345 -21.18 -2.62 2.58
N GLY A 346 -19.99 -2.04 2.40
CA GLY A 346 -19.19 -2.13 1.19
C GLY A 346 -19.61 -1.18 0.06
N ASN A 347 -20.56 -0.28 0.31
CA ASN A 347 -20.90 0.82 -0.60
C ASN A 347 -19.94 2.00 -0.41
N ILE A 348 -19.95 2.96 -1.33
CA ILE A 348 -18.97 4.05 -1.35
C ILE A 348 -19.58 5.28 -0.70
N ILE A 349 -18.97 5.81 0.36
CA ILE A 349 -19.25 7.18 0.83
C ILE A 349 -18.34 8.14 0.08
N SER A 350 -18.88 9.26 -0.38
CA SER A 350 -18.12 10.26 -1.13
C SER A 350 -18.42 11.69 -0.68
N SER A 351 -17.40 12.53 -0.61
CA SER A 351 -17.52 13.97 -0.33
C SER A 351 -17.30 14.79 -1.60
N HIS A 352 -18.33 15.53 -2.02
CA HIS A 352 -18.33 16.41 -3.19
C HIS A 352 -18.35 17.88 -2.74
N ARG A 353 -17.20 18.54 -2.82
CA ARG A 353 -16.99 19.91 -2.33
C ARG A 353 -17.91 20.91 -3.02
N HIS A 354 -18.01 20.84 -4.34
CA HIS A 354 -18.76 21.81 -5.13
C HIS A 354 -20.25 21.49 -5.24
N LEU A 355 -20.71 20.43 -4.58
CA LEU A 355 -22.13 20.16 -4.39
C LEU A 355 -22.60 20.46 -2.96
N ASN A 356 -21.67 20.77 -2.03
CA ASN A 356 -21.91 20.76 -0.58
C ASN A 356 -22.57 19.44 -0.12
N GLN A 357 -22.11 18.31 -0.67
CA GLN A 357 -22.77 17.01 -0.46
C GLN A 357 -21.82 15.92 -0.04
N VAL A 358 -22.27 15.13 0.94
CA VAL A 358 -21.78 13.78 1.18
C VAL A 358 -22.81 12.81 0.61
N THR A 359 -22.40 11.83 -0.18
CA THR A 359 -23.29 10.85 -0.80
C THR A 359 -22.89 9.44 -0.41
N LYS A 360 -23.83 8.50 -0.54
CA LYS A 360 -23.55 7.07 -0.56
C LYS A 360 -23.93 6.52 -1.92
N ILE A 361 -23.00 5.82 -2.56
CA ILE A 361 -23.14 5.24 -3.90
C ILE A 361 -23.12 3.72 -3.76
N ASP A 362 -24.10 3.06 -4.35
CA ASP A 362 -24.13 1.60 -4.41
C ASP A 362 -23.00 1.12 -5.31
N ARG A 363 -22.01 0.43 -4.72
CA ARG A 363 -20.82 -0.07 -5.43
C ARG A 363 -21.17 -1.09 -6.52
N ASN A 364 -22.32 -1.75 -6.39
CA ASN A 364 -22.75 -2.80 -7.28
C ASN A 364 -23.58 -2.30 -8.45
N THR A 365 -24.23 -1.14 -8.34
CA THR A 365 -25.14 -0.60 -9.37
C THR A 365 -24.72 0.78 -9.91
N GLY A 366 -23.92 1.54 -9.16
CA GLY A 366 -23.53 2.91 -9.47
C GLY A 366 -24.58 3.96 -9.09
N GLU A 367 -25.73 3.57 -8.56
CA GLU A 367 -26.79 4.51 -8.17
C GLU A 367 -26.49 5.17 -6.82
N PHE A 368 -26.98 6.40 -6.64
CA PHE A 368 -27.02 6.99 -5.30
C PHE A 368 -27.98 6.21 -4.41
N ILE A 369 -27.51 5.80 -3.23
CA ILE A 369 -28.35 5.29 -2.13
C ILE A 369 -28.98 6.47 -1.38
N TRP A 370 -28.16 7.47 -1.05
CA TRP A 370 -28.65 8.71 -0.44
C TRP A 370 -27.71 9.90 -0.65
N ARG A 371 -28.24 11.11 -0.42
CA ARG A 371 -27.52 12.39 -0.58
C ARG A 371 -27.74 13.31 0.62
N LEU A 372 -26.67 13.59 1.37
CA LEU A 372 -26.65 14.46 2.55
C LEU A 372 -26.08 15.84 2.19
N GLY A 373 -26.85 16.91 2.40
CA GLY A 373 -26.43 18.29 2.16
C GLY A 373 -26.73 18.82 0.74
N GLY A 374 -26.39 20.08 0.51
CA GLY A 374 -26.50 20.73 -0.80
C GLY A 374 -27.92 20.87 -1.36
N VAL A 375 -28.00 21.15 -2.67
CA VAL A 375 -29.27 21.43 -3.38
C VAL A 375 -30.18 20.20 -3.46
N MET A 376 -29.60 19.00 -3.51
CA MET A 376 -30.30 17.73 -3.64
C MET A 376 -30.33 16.95 -2.31
N ASN A 377 -30.30 17.66 -1.19
CA ASN A 377 -30.33 17.08 0.14
C ASN A 377 -31.60 16.25 0.38
N GLU A 378 -31.44 15.05 0.93
CA GLU A 378 -32.53 14.15 1.30
C GLU A 378 -32.75 14.06 2.82
N PHE A 379 -31.82 14.58 3.63
CA PHE A 379 -31.86 14.44 5.09
C PHE A 379 -32.44 15.65 5.82
N THR A 380 -33.20 15.41 6.88
CA THR A 380 -33.52 16.47 7.85
C THR A 380 -32.40 16.59 8.87
N PHE A 381 -31.77 17.76 8.94
CA PHE A 381 -30.75 18.08 9.93
C PHE A 381 -31.39 18.33 11.31
N ILE A 382 -30.86 17.66 12.35
CA ILE A 382 -31.33 17.76 13.75
C ILE A 382 -30.16 18.24 14.62
N ASN A 383 -30.41 19.22 15.49
CA ASN A 383 -29.40 19.89 16.33
C ASN A 383 -28.23 20.49 15.53
N GLU A 384 -28.44 20.74 14.24
CA GLU A 384 -27.45 21.32 13.33
C GLU A 384 -28.00 22.64 12.79
N PRO A 385 -27.62 23.78 13.39
CA PRO A 385 -28.09 25.09 12.95
C PRO A 385 -27.37 25.61 11.70
N GLU A 386 -26.20 25.06 11.35
CA GLU A 386 -25.36 25.56 10.27
C GLU A 386 -24.71 24.36 9.54
N PRO A 387 -25.44 23.64 8.68
CA PRO A 387 -24.93 22.47 7.96
C PRO A 387 -23.64 22.76 7.16
N PHE A 388 -22.83 21.72 6.95
CA PHE A 388 -21.52 21.87 6.31
C PHE A 388 -21.55 22.43 4.89
N THR A 389 -20.48 23.13 4.51
CA THR A 389 -20.28 23.65 3.14
C THR A 389 -18.83 23.50 2.70
N TYR A 390 -18.62 23.17 1.41
CA TYR A 390 -17.30 22.96 0.80
C TYR A 390 -16.43 21.95 1.56
N GLN A 391 -17.07 20.95 2.14
CA GLN A 391 -16.49 20.01 3.10
C GLN A 391 -15.46 19.05 2.48
N HIS A 392 -14.62 18.47 3.35
CA HIS A 392 -13.61 17.46 3.02
C HIS A 392 -13.66 16.24 3.94
N ASP A 393 -13.02 15.15 3.50
CA ASP A 393 -12.71 13.94 4.26
C ASP A 393 -13.92 13.37 5.02
N ALA A 394 -15.01 13.11 4.29
CA ALA A 394 -16.17 12.41 4.84
C ALA A 394 -15.83 10.94 5.07
N ARG A 395 -15.99 10.44 6.31
CA ARG A 395 -15.63 9.07 6.71
C ARG A 395 -16.72 8.42 7.55
N ARG A 396 -17.02 7.14 7.32
CA ARG A 396 -17.80 6.35 8.28
C ARG A 396 -16.89 5.95 9.43
N VAL A 397 -17.34 6.18 10.66
CA VAL A 397 -16.63 5.75 11.86
C VAL A 397 -17.30 4.53 12.50
N SER A 398 -16.57 3.82 13.35
CA SER A 398 -16.97 2.49 13.87
C SER A 398 -18.27 2.45 14.66
N ASN A 399 -18.74 3.59 15.19
CA ASN A 399 -20.06 3.71 15.84
C ASN A 399 -21.22 3.89 14.85
N GLY A 400 -20.96 3.90 13.54
CA GLY A 400 -21.95 4.09 12.48
C GLY A 400 -22.18 5.56 12.09
N ASN A 401 -21.58 6.54 12.79
CA ASN A 401 -21.70 7.94 12.43
C ASN A 401 -20.79 8.32 11.25
N VAL A 402 -21.02 9.49 10.66
CA VAL A 402 -20.18 10.06 9.60
C VAL A 402 -19.47 11.30 10.12
N THR A 403 -18.14 11.30 10.07
CA THR A 403 -17.35 12.51 10.32
C THR A 403 -17.14 13.29 9.04
N VAL A 404 -17.10 14.62 9.15
CA VAL A 404 -16.89 15.56 8.04
C VAL A 404 -16.02 16.72 8.54
N TRP A 405 -15.05 17.14 7.72
CA TRP A 405 -14.38 18.42 7.90
C TRP A 405 -15.14 19.51 7.14
N ASP A 406 -15.85 20.36 7.87
CA ASP A 406 -16.61 21.48 7.31
C ASP A 406 -15.70 22.69 7.15
N ASN A 407 -15.28 22.98 5.91
CA ASN A 407 -14.49 24.17 5.62
C ASN A 407 -15.27 25.45 5.85
N GLY A 408 -16.60 25.43 5.62
CA GLY A 408 -17.50 26.50 6.02
C GLY A 408 -17.44 27.75 5.14
N ASN A 409 -17.14 27.58 3.85
CA ASN A 409 -16.93 28.69 2.91
C ASN A 409 -18.18 29.55 2.67
N GLN A 410 -19.37 29.07 3.05
CA GLN A 410 -20.62 29.82 2.96
C GLN A 410 -21.18 30.24 4.33
N HIS A 411 -20.46 29.98 5.42
CA HIS A 411 -20.84 30.44 6.76
C HIS A 411 -20.68 31.95 6.89
N VAL A 412 -21.46 32.57 7.77
CA VAL A 412 -21.46 34.03 7.96
C VAL A 412 -21.34 34.39 9.45
N PRO A 413 -20.15 34.77 9.96
CA PRO A 413 -18.85 34.84 9.26
C PRO A 413 -18.28 33.45 8.93
N THR A 414 -17.39 33.38 7.94
CA THR A 414 -16.73 32.12 7.54
C THR A 414 -15.89 31.55 8.68
N HIS A 415 -16.01 30.25 8.92
CA HIS A 415 -15.25 29.50 9.92
C HIS A 415 -15.32 28.00 9.62
N SER A 416 -14.35 27.22 10.09
CA SER A 416 -14.32 25.77 9.84
C SER A 416 -14.58 24.96 11.11
N MET A 417 -15.16 23.77 10.96
CA MET A 417 -15.50 22.88 12.07
C MET A 417 -15.28 21.41 11.70
N ALA A 418 -14.83 20.61 12.67
CA ALA A 418 -15.00 19.16 12.58
C ALA A 418 -16.42 18.82 13.05
N LYS A 419 -17.13 17.96 12.32
CA LYS A 419 -18.50 17.56 12.64
C LYS A 419 -18.65 16.05 12.54
N GLU A 420 -19.52 15.49 13.38
CA GLU A 420 -19.93 14.09 13.35
C GLU A 420 -21.46 14.01 13.34
N TYR A 421 -22.02 13.35 12.33
CA TYR A 421 -23.45 13.15 12.17
C TYR A 421 -23.84 11.71 12.45
N GLN A 422 -24.82 11.52 13.32
CA GLN A 422 -25.56 10.28 13.41
C GLN A 422 -26.64 10.26 12.33
N LEU A 423 -26.55 9.29 11.41
CA LEU A 423 -27.49 9.15 10.31
C LEU A 423 -28.56 8.09 10.63
N ASP A 424 -29.82 8.45 10.43
CA ASP A 424 -30.92 7.50 10.29
C ASP A 424 -31.25 7.44 8.79
N GLU A 425 -30.76 6.39 8.12
CA GLU A 425 -30.92 6.18 6.68
C GLU A 425 -32.33 5.67 6.30
N VAL A 426 -33.19 5.34 7.30
CA VAL A 426 -34.58 4.94 7.05
C VAL A 426 -35.51 6.15 7.11
N ASN A 427 -35.36 6.97 8.14
CA ASN A 427 -36.16 8.19 8.32
C ASN A 427 -35.52 9.42 7.66
N MET A 428 -34.33 9.27 7.08
CA MET A 428 -33.54 10.32 6.44
C MET A 428 -33.33 11.51 7.39
N THR A 429 -32.74 11.24 8.55
CA THR A 429 -32.35 12.30 9.50
C THR A 429 -30.85 12.27 9.78
N ALA A 430 -30.26 13.45 9.92
CA ALA A 430 -28.85 13.64 10.25
C ALA A 430 -28.75 14.47 11.53
N THR A 431 -28.47 13.81 12.66
CA THR A 431 -28.34 14.47 13.95
C THR A 431 -26.88 14.84 14.20
N LEU A 432 -26.59 16.11 14.47
CA LEU A 432 -25.24 16.51 14.90
C LEU A 432 -24.94 15.90 16.27
N ALA A 433 -24.06 14.91 16.29
CA ALA A 433 -23.68 14.16 17.49
C ALA A 433 -22.50 14.80 18.21
N TRP A 434 -21.58 15.39 17.47
CA TRP A 434 -20.40 16.06 18.00
C TRP A 434 -19.87 17.11 17.02
N SER A 435 -19.26 18.17 17.54
CA SER A 435 -18.52 19.13 16.74
C SER A 435 -17.35 19.73 17.51
N PHE A 436 -16.36 20.24 16.77
CA PHE A 436 -15.24 20.99 17.33
C PHE A 436 -14.90 22.18 16.44
N GLN A 437 -14.84 23.36 17.07
CA GLN A 437 -14.44 24.62 16.44
C GLN A 437 -12.99 24.96 16.84
N PRO A 438 -12.01 24.82 15.93
CA PRO A 438 -10.67 25.32 16.20
C PRO A 438 -10.66 26.83 16.38
N LYS A 439 -9.70 27.30 17.18
CA LYS A 439 -9.49 28.72 17.48
C LYS A 439 -8.13 29.18 16.98
N THR A 440 -8.06 30.43 16.57
CA THR A 440 -6.80 31.13 16.28
C THR A 440 -6.02 31.41 17.58
N TYR A 441 -4.75 31.79 17.46
CA TYR A 441 -3.94 32.26 18.60
C TYR A 441 -4.51 33.53 19.27
N THR A 442 -5.38 34.27 18.56
CA THR A 442 -6.11 35.44 19.08
C THR A 442 -7.51 35.08 19.60
N ASN A 443 -7.83 33.79 19.70
CA ASN A 443 -9.08 33.24 20.24
C ASN A 443 -10.34 33.58 19.41
N THR A 444 -10.19 33.77 18.10
CA THR A 444 -11.32 33.83 17.15
C THR A 444 -11.57 32.45 16.53
N ASN A 445 -12.73 32.24 15.89
CA ASN A 445 -12.95 31.01 15.12
C ASN A 445 -11.92 30.93 13.98
N ALA A 446 -11.24 29.80 13.87
CA ALA A 446 -10.32 29.52 12.77
C ALA A 446 -11.10 29.23 11.48
N TYR A 447 -10.50 29.58 10.35
CA TYR A 447 -11.05 29.33 9.03
C TYR A 447 -9.99 28.74 8.12
N PHE A 448 -10.34 27.64 7.47
CA PHE A 448 -9.52 26.96 6.49
C PHE A 448 -10.35 26.73 5.22
N TYR A 449 -9.99 27.41 4.14
CA TYR A 449 -10.81 27.54 2.93
C TYR A 449 -10.93 26.24 2.12
N ALA A 450 -9.93 25.37 2.18
CA ALA A 450 -9.87 24.13 1.41
C ALA A 450 -9.00 23.08 2.12
N MET A 451 -9.05 21.85 1.62
CA MET A 451 -8.31 20.71 2.17
C MET A 451 -8.71 20.44 3.63
N GLY A 452 -7.88 19.66 4.34
CA GLY A 452 -8.10 19.31 5.72
C GLY A 452 -8.88 18.02 5.90
N CYS A 453 -8.96 17.58 7.15
CA CYS A 453 -9.57 16.32 7.53
C CYS A 453 -10.02 16.31 8.99
N ALA A 454 -10.93 15.41 9.32
CA ALA A 454 -11.35 15.11 10.68
C ALA A 454 -11.53 13.59 10.85
N ARG A 455 -10.49 12.92 11.36
CA ARG A 455 -10.42 11.45 11.45
C ARG A 455 -10.51 10.97 12.89
N ARG A 456 -11.51 10.13 13.17
CA ARG A 456 -11.67 9.48 14.49
C ARG A 456 -10.56 8.43 14.69
N LEU A 457 -9.97 8.44 15.88
CA LEU A 457 -8.94 7.52 16.34
C LEU A 457 -9.54 6.43 17.24
N GLU A 458 -8.81 5.32 17.41
CA GLU A 458 -9.27 4.14 18.16
C GLU A 458 -9.65 4.42 19.62
N ASN A 459 -8.95 5.35 20.29
CA ASN A 459 -9.25 5.73 21.67
C ASN A 459 -10.43 6.71 21.80
N GLY A 460 -11.07 7.08 20.69
CA GLY A 460 -12.18 8.02 20.63
C GLY A 460 -11.79 9.48 20.37
N ASN A 461 -10.51 9.84 20.42
CA ASN A 461 -10.04 11.17 20.03
C ASN A 461 -10.23 11.40 18.52
N THR A 462 -10.22 12.65 18.08
CA THR A 462 -10.28 13.03 16.66
C THR A 462 -8.99 13.76 16.29
N LEU A 463 -8.27 13.26 15.29
CA LEU A 463 -7.19 13.98 14.63
C LEU A 463 -7.78 14.91 13.57
N ILE A 464 -7.43 16.18 13.63
CA ILE A 464 -7.94 17.22 12.74
C ILE A 464 -6.74 17.88 12.08
N MET A 465 -6.75 17.98 10.75
CA MET A 465 -5.90 18.93 10.03
C MET A 465 -6.79 20.01 9.43
N GLY A 466 -6.47 21.26 9.70
CA GLY A 466 -7.28 22.38 9.22
C GLY A 466 -7.28 22.53 7.70
N GLY A 467 -6.15 22.24 7.06
CA GLY A 467 -5.97 22.44 5.62
C GLY A 467 -5.36 23.81 5.31
N TRP A 468 -5.86 24.45 4.26
CA TRP A 468 -5.38 25.75 3.77
C TRP A 468 -5.94 26.91 4.60
N ASP A 469 -5.07 27.62 5.32
CA ASP A 469 -5.36 28.91 5.97
C ASP A 469 -4.83 30.10 5.13
N ASN A 470 -5.60 31.19 5.08
CA ASN A 470 -5.18 32.47 4.49
C ASN A 470 -4.56 33.43 5.53
N SER A 471 -4.48 33.02 6.78
CA SER A 471 -3.86 33.73 7.90
C SER A 471 -2.63 32.96 8.42
N SER A 472 -1.75 33.62 9.16
CA SER A 472 -0.65 32.94 9.87
C SER A 472 -0.98 32.66 11.34
N ASN A 473 -2.24 32.82 11.74
CA ASN A 473 -2.65 32.96 13.15
C ASN A 473 -3.31 31.70 13.75
N GLN A 474 -3.12 30.51 13.19
CA GLN A 474 -3.66 29.28 13.76
C GLN A 474 -2.76 28.07 13.54
N SER A 475 -2.91 27.05 14.39
CA SER A 475 -2.25 25.76 14.26
C SER A 475 -2.89 24.92 13.16
N ASN A 476 -2.14 23.96 12.63
CA ASN A 476 -2.55 23.22 11.43
C ASN A 476 -3.10 21.84 11.78
N ILE A 477 -2.58 21.18 12.84
CA ILE A 477 -2.97 19.83 13.22
C ILE A 477 -3.28 19.77 14.71
N PHE A 478 -4.39 19.14 15.08
CA PHE A 478 -4.86 18.99 16.44
C PHE A 478 -5.26 17.54 16.69
N GLU A 479 -5.06 17.07 17.91
CA GLU A 479 -5.76 15.89 18.42
C GLU A 479 -6.68 16.34 19.55
N VAL A 480 -7.97 16.04 19.40
CA VAL A 480 -9.03 16.52 20.30
C VAL A 480 -9.72 15.32 20.93
N ASN A 481 -9.86 15.31 22.25
CA ASN A 481 -10.58 14.25 22.93
C ASN A 481 -12.12 14.39 22.77
N PRO A 482 -12.92 13.37 23.11
CA PRO A 482 -14.39 13.45 22.99
C PRO A 482 -15.04 14.63 23.73
N ALA A 483 -14.40 15.15 24.78
CA ALA A 483 -14.87 16.31 25.54
C ALA A 483 -14.54 17.66 24.85
N GLY A 484 -13.94 17.66 23.67
CA GLY A 484 -13.57 18.87 22.93
C GLY A 484 -12.27 19.53 23.43
N THR A 485 -11.47 18.83 24.24
CA THR A 485 -10.19 19.34 24.73
C THR A 485 -9.07 18.91 23.78
N VAL A 486 -8.28 19.88 23.29
CA VAL A 486 -7.05 19.61 22.53
C VAL A 486 -6.06 18.93 23.47
N VAL A 487 -5.59 17.72 23.14
CA VAL A 487 -4.59 16.95 23.92
C VAL A 487 -3.22 16.92 23.25
N TRP A 488 -3.18 17.19 21.94
CA TRP A 488 -1.96 17.36 21.15
C TRP A 488 -2.17 18.40 20.05
N GLU A 489 -1.14 19.16 19.73
CA GLU A 489 -1.23 20.27 18.79
C GLU A 489 0.12 20.51 18.10
N LEU A 490 0.08 20.60 16.78
CA LEU A 490 1.22 20.92 15.93
C LEU A 490 0.89 22.14 15.07
N ALA A 491 1.78 23.12 15.11
CA ALA A 491 1.80 24.22 14.17
C ALA A 491 2.91 23.98 13.14
N LEU A 492 2.52 23.98 11.87
CA LEU A 492 3.48 24.12 10.79
C LEU A 492 3.98 25.56 10.87
N ASN A 493 5.30 25.76 10.76
CA ASN A 493 5.86 27.10 10.87
C ASN A 493 5.50 27.87 9.59
N ASN A 494 4.45 28.69 9.69
CA ASN A 494 3.86 29.48 8.60
C ASN A 494 4.82 30.53 8.02
N SER A 495 6.02 30.71 8.58
CA SER A 495 7.08 31.54 7.99
C SER A 495 7.50 31.12 6.57
N LYS A 496 7.05 29.95 6.09
CA LYS A 496 7.26 29.45 4.72
C LYS A 496 5.99 29.19 3.91
N SER A 497 4.79 29.62 4.33
CA SER A 497 3.53 29.32 3.62
C SER A 497 3.25 27.82 3.45
N LEU A 498 3.64 26.99 4.42
CA LEU A 498 3.40 25.55 4.38
C LEU A 498 1.93 25.23 4.67
N VAL A 499 1.29 24.55 3.71
CA VAL A 499 -0.08 24.06 3.81
C VAL A 499 -0.02 22.54 3.89
N GLY A 500 -0.78 21.93 4.79
CA GLY A 500 -1.00 20.48 4.79
C GLY A 500 -2.31 20.15 4.11
N TYR A 501 -2.33 19.14 3.26
CA TYR A 501 -3.55 18.66 2.62
C TYR A 501 -4.36 17.78 3.59
N ARG A 502 -3.75 16.73 4.14
CA ARG A 502 -4.38 15.87 5.18
C ARG A 502 -3.38 15.37 6.21
N ALA A 503 -3.92 14.92 7.33
CA ALA A 503 -3.20 14.15 8.32
C ALA A 503 -3.94 12.87 8.69
N ALA A 504 -3.17 11.86 9.06
CA ALA A 504 -3.67 10.61 9.63
C ALA A 504 -2.77 10.17 10.77
N LYS A 505 -3.24 9.23 11.59
CA LYS A 505 -2.44 8.70 12.70
C LYS A 505 -2.61 7.20 12.78
N PHE A 506 -1.49 6.49 12.73
CA PHE A 506 -1.46 5.03 12.67
C PHE A 506 -0.41 4.47 13.62
N ASN A 507 -0.66 3.27 14.12
CA ASN A 507 0.36 2.47 14.78
C ASN A 507 1.37 1.97 13.73
N TRP A 508 2.33 2.82 13.39
CA TRP A 508 3.32 2.56 12.34
C TRP A 508 4.64 2.06 12.93
N ASN A 509 5.09 0.91 12.42
CA ASN A 509 6.43 0.40 12.69
C ASN A 509 7.12 0.11 11.35
N PRO A 510 8.09 0.93 10.92
CA PRO A 510 8.82 0.70 9.66
C PRO A 510 9.74 -0.52 9.73
N CYS A 511 9.91 -1.13 10.90
CA CYS A 511 10.79 -2.27 11.09
C CYS A 511 10.07 -3.60 10.84
N ALA A 512 10.22 -4.13 9.63
CA ALA A 512 9.63 -5.42 9.27
C ALA A 512 10.15 -6.57 10.16
N PRO A 513 9.30 -7.55 10.51
CA PRO A 513 9.75 -8.72 11.27
C PRO A 513 10.73 -9.57 10.45
N VAL A 514 11.65 -10.25 11.15
CA VAL A 514 12.59 -11.19 10.51
C VAL A 514 11.80 -12.34 9.87
N ASN A 515 11.99 -12.57 8.56
CA ASN A 515 11.29 -13.64 7.83
C ASN A 515 11.59 -15.01 8.45
N THR A 516 10.58 -15.57 9.11
CA THR A 516 10.67 -16.79 9.91
C THR A 516 11.10 -18.01 9.10
N ALA A 517 10.63 -18.13 7.85
CA ALA A 517 10.98 -19.23 6.95
C ALA A 517 12.47 -19.24 6.57
N LYS A 518 13.13 -18.09 6.69
CA LYS A 518 14.55 -17.89 6.38
C LYS A 518 15.46 -17.96 7.61
N ILE A 519 14.91 -18.09 8.82
CA ILE A 519 15.70 -18.35 10.02
C ILE A 519 16.12 -19.82 10.02
N LYS A 520 17.43 -20.07 10.16
CA LYS A 520 18.02 -21.41 10.18
C LYS A 520 19.06 -21.51 11.30
N VAL A 521 19.16 -22.69 11.90
CA VAL A 521 20.27 -23.05 12.79
C VAL A 521 21.20 -24.02 12.06
N LYS A 522 22.49 -23.71 12.05
CA LYS A 522 23.55 -24.50 11.40
C LYS A 522 24.72 -24.66 12.37
N ASN A 523 25.68 -25.53 12.01
CA ASN A 523 26.92 -25.75 12.76
C ASN A 523 26.66 -25.96 14.26
N ILE A 524 25.68 -26.80 14.58
CA ILE A 524 25.37 -27.15 15.97
C ILE A 524 26.45 -28.10 16.47
N THR A 525 27.14 -27.70 17.53
CA THR A 525 28.08 -28.54 18.29
C THR A 525 27.47 -28.88 19.65
N ASP A 526 28.25 -29.52 20.51
CA ASP A 526 27.89 -29.78 21.90
C ASP A 526 27.83 -28.50 22.76
N HIS A 527 28.62 -27.47 22.43
CA HIS A 527 28.70 -26.20 23.17
C HIS A 527 28.29 -24.96 22.38
N SER A 528 27.89 -25.10 21.12
CA SER A 528 27.57 -23.94 20.28
C SER A 528 26.55 -24.22 19.19
N ALA A 529 25.93 -23.16 18.66
CA ALA A 529 25.06 -23.24 17.48
C ALA A 529 25.09 -21.90 16.73
N LYS A 530 25.03 -21.94 15.40
CA LYS A 530 24.97 -20.74 14.56
C LYS A 530 23.56 -20.48 14.09
N VAL A 531 22.96 -19.39 14.51
CA VAL A 531 21.66 -18.93 14.01
C VAL A 531 21.90 -17.94 12.85
N THR A 532 21.19 -18.10 11.74
CA THR A 532 21.27 -17.24 10.55
C THR A 532 19.88 -16.87 10.07
N TRP A 533 19.71 -15.66 9.54
CA TRP A 533 18.48 -15.18 8.93
C TRP A 533 18.80 -14.34 7.68
N THR A 534 17.77 -13.85 6.98
CA THR A 534 17.94 -12.90 5.87
C THR A 534 17.97 -11.47 6.39
N VAL A 535 18.72 -10.59 5.71
CA VAL A 535 18.71 -9.16 6.00
C VAL A 535 17.28 -8.64 5.96
N VAL A 536 16.89 -7.89 6.99
CA VAL A 536 15.68 -7.07 7.04
C VAL A 536 16.07 -5.70 6.53
N SER A 537 15.29 -5.15 5.61
CA SER A 537 15.52 -3.81 5.07
C SER A 537 15.39 -2.76 6.19
N ASN A 538 16.17 -1.68 6.13
CA ASN A 538 16.31 -0.64 7.17
C ASN A 538 16.79 -1.10 8.57
N ALA A 539 17.10 -2.39 8.76
CA ALA A 539 17.67 -2.87 10.02
C ALA A 539 19.13 -2.41 10.17
N THR A 540 19.43 -1.69 11.25
CA THR A 540 20.79 -1.28 11.65
C THR A 540 21.46 -2.34 12.52
N SER A 541 20.66 -3.13 13.24
CA SER A 541 21.12 -4.28 14.03
C SER A 541 19.98 -5.28 14.26
N TYR A 542 20.24 -6.34 15.01
CA TYR A 542 19.29 -7.38 15.38
C TYR A 542 19.55 -7.78 16.82
N ASP A 543 18.47 -8.07 17.56
CA ASP A 543 18.58 -8.75 18.83
C ASP A 543 18.23 -10.23 18.65
N ILE A 544 19.06 -11.11 19.21
CA ILE A 544 18.74 -12.51 19.41
C ILE A 544 18.66 -12.78 20.91
N GLN A 545 17.51 -13.29 21.35
CA GLN A 545 17.34 -13.81 22.69
C GLN A 545 17.29 -15.33 22.67
N TYR A 546 17.96 -15.97 23.60
CA TYR A 546 17.97 -17.42 23.73
C TYR A 546 18.03 -17.87 25.19
N ARG A 547 17.43 -19.00 25.50
CA ARG A 547 17.47 -19.64 26.82
C ARG A 547 17.35 -21.14 26.69
N LYS A 548 17.83 -21.87 27.69
CA LYS A 548 17.57 -23.30 27.79
C LYS A 548 16.09 -23.52 28.11
N VAL A 549 15.44 -24.49 27.47
CA VAL A 549 14.04 -24.85 27.77
C VAL A 549 13.87 -25.10 29.27
N GLY A 550 12.84 -24.49 29.87
CA GLY A 550 12.58 -24.54 31.31
C GLY A 550 13.35 -23.50 32.16
N SER A 551 14.23 -22.69 31.56
CA SER A 551 14.84 -21.53 32.23
C SER A 551 13.91 -20.32 32.18
N ALA A 552 13.81 -19.55 33.27
CA ALA A 552 13.09 -18.27 33.25
C ALA A 552 13.90 -17.14 32.60
N THR A 553 15.24 -17.21 32.66
CA THR A 553 16.13 -16.11 32.24
C THR A 553 16.52 -16.23 30.77
N TRP A 554 16.30 -15.14 30.01
CA TRP A 554 16.77 -14.95 28.64
C TRP A 554 18.19 -14.37 28.59
N LYS A 555 19.03 -14.88 27.69
CA LYS A 555 20.28 -14.24 27.29
C LYS A 555 20.03 -13.47 25.99
N ILE A 556 20.31 -12.17 25.97
CA ILE A 556 20.11 -11.31 24.80
C ILE A 556 21.47 -10.92 24.20
N LYS A 557 21.57 -10.91 22.87
CA LYS A 557 22.73 -10.42 22.12
C LYS A 557 22.27 -9.52 20.99
N ASN A 558 22.85 -8.32 20.92
CA ASN A 558 22.72 -7.43 19.76
C ASN A 558 23.84 -7.73 18.74
N VAL A 559 23.51 -7.74 17.45
CA VAL A 559 24.43 -8.02 16.33
C VAL A 559 24.07 -7.18 15.11
N VAL A 560 25.06 -6.79 14.30
CA VAL A 560 24.80 -6.06 13.03
C VAL A 560 24.56 -7.03 11.87
N ASP A 561 25.36 -8.10 11.78
CA ASP A 561 25.19 -9.12 10.75
C ASP A 561 23.92 -9.97 10.97
N PRO A 562 23.29 -10.50 9.90
CA PRO A 562 22.12 -11.36 9.99
C PRO A 562 22.46 -12.81 10.43
N LYS A 563 23.43 -12.95 11.34
CA LYS A 563 23.93 -14.22 11.87
C LYS A 563 24.53 -14.05 13.26
N LYS A 564 24.40 -15.07 14.10
CA LYS A 564 25.08 -15.13 15.40
C LYS A 564 25.50 -16.54 15.78
N GLN A 565 26.77 -16.71 16.14
CA GLN A 565 27.24 -17.88 16.89
C GLN A 565 26.86 -17.73 18.36
N LEU A 566 26.06 -18.66 18.86
CA LEU A 566 25.76 -18.85 20.28
C LEU A 566 26.78 -19.84 20.84
N SER A 567 27.53 -19.45 21.87
CA SER A 567 28.60 -20.26 22.48
C SER A 567 28.32 -20.49 23.97
N ASN A 568 29.11 -21.35 24.61
CA ASN A 568 28.98 -21.72 26.02
C ASN A 568 27.59 -22.31 26.34
N LEU A 569 27.07 -23.13 25.43
CA LEU A 569 25.84 -23.90 25.60
C LEU A 569 26.14 -25.22 26.31
N ASN A 570 25.13 -25.80 26.94
CA ASN A 570 25.25 -27.10 27.59
C ASN A 570 25.00 -28.22 26.56
N PRO A 571 25.81 -29.29 26.55
CA PRO A 571 25.59 -30.45 25.69
C PRO A 571 24.25 -31.15 25.92
N ASN A 572 23.68 -31.71 24.85
CA ASN A 572 22.40 -32.43 24.85
C ASN A 572 21.24 -31.65 25.52
N LYS A 573 21.16 -30.34 25.29
CA LYS A 573 20.07 -29.49 25.81
C LYS A 573 19.37 -28.76 24.68
N THR A 574 18.05 -28.67 24.81
CA THR A 574 17.20 -27.86 23.93
C THR A 574 17.18 -26.42 24.41
N TYR A 575 17.37 -25.50 23.46
CA TYR A 575 17.30 -24.06 23.65
C TYR A 575 16.13 -23.50 22.85
N GLU A 576 15.42 -22.56 23.47
CA GLU A 576 14.48 -21.65 22.82
C GLU A 576 15.21 -20.40 22.38
N TYR A 577 14.86 -19.84 21.22
CA TYR A 577 15.40 -18.58 20.75
C TYR A 577 14.40 -17.81 19.88
N GLN A 578 14.57 -16.49 19.87
CA GLN A 578 13.84 -15.54 19.01
C GLN A 578 14.80 -14.49 18.47
N VAL A 579 14.48 -13.93 17.31
CA VAL A 579 15.25 -12.86 16.66
C VAL A 579 14.30 -11.71 16.35
N ARG A 580 14.73 -10.47 16.55
CA ARG A 580 14.06 -9.26 16.04
C ARG A 580 15.05 -8.35 15.34
N ALA A 581 14.56 -7.53 14.41
CA ALA A 581 15.33 -6.48 13.78
C ALA A 581 15.23 -5.19 14.59
N ASN A 582 16.29 -4.40 14.60
CA ASN A 582 16.32 -3.04 15.14
C ASN A 582 16.64 -2.10 13.99
N CYS A 583 15.74 -1.17 13.71
CA CYS A 583 15.81 -0.25 12.58
C CYS A 583 16.24 1.16 13.03
N LEU A 584 16.33 2.10 12.09
CA LEU A 584 16.61 3.50 12.39
C LEU A 584 15.55 4.10 13.34
N ASN A 585 15.89 5.22 13.99
CA ASN A 585 15.00 5.99 14.87
C ASN A 585 14.43 5.19 16.06
N GLY A 586 15.14 4.15 16.50
CA GLY A 586 14.80 3.37 17.71
C GLY A 586 13.70 2.32 17.52
N PHE A 587 13.17 2.16 16.30
CA PHE A 587 12.17 1.13 16.02
C PHE A 587 12.78 -0.28 16.12
N SER A 588 12.02 -1.22 16.66
CA SER A 588 12.35 -2.64 16.63
C SER A 588 11.15 -3.41 16.10
N SER A 589 11.40 -4.45 15.32
CA SER A 589 10.34 -5.38 14.93
C SER A 589 9.86 -6.16 16.14
N ASP A 590 8.68 -6.79 16.02
CA ASP A 590 8.31 -7.86 16.93
C ASP A 590 9.34 -8.99 16.91
N TRP A 591 9.41 -9.74 18.00
CA TRP A 591 10.18 -10.96 18.07
C TRP A 591 9.60 -12.01 17.13
N SER A 592 10.46 -12.74 16.42
CA SER A 592 10.05 -13.94 15.69
C SER A 592 9.31 -14.91 16.63
N PRO A 593 8.44 -15.80 16.11
CA PRO A 593 7.88 -16.90 16.89
C PRO A 593 8.97 -17.69 17.62
N LEU A 594 8.60 -18.30 18.75
CA LEU A 594 9.49 -19.10 19.56
C LEU A 594 10.00 -20.32 18.76
N MET A 595 11.30 -20.38 18.50
CA MET A 595 11.94 -21.49 17.79
C MET A 595 12.85 -22.27 18.74
N THR A 596 13.18 -23.51 18.37
CA THR A 596 14.07 -24.36 19.18
C THR A 596 15.19 -25.00 18.38
N PHE A 597 16.29 -25.32 19.06
CA PHE A 597 17.33 -26.23 18.58
C PHE A 597 17.91 -27.03 19.76
N THR A 598 18.53 -28.18 19.47
CA THR A 598 19.15 -29.02 20.50
C THR A 598 20.64 -29.18 20.21
N THR A 599 21.49 -28.87 21.19
CA THR A 599 22.95 -29.09 21.09
C THR A 599 23.27 -30.57 21.00
N LEU A 600 24.40 -30.91 20.35
CA LEU A 600 24.84 -32.30 20.26
C LEU A 600 25.19 -32.86 21.65
N PRO A 601 25.09 -34.18 21.85
CA PRO A 601 25.62 -34.81 23.05
C PRO A 601 27.14 -34.66 23.12
N LEU A 602 27.65 -34.52 24.35
CA LEU A 602 29.08 -34.50 24.62
C LEU A 602 29.68 -35.84 24.16
N ARG A 603 30.57 -35.82 23.17
CA ARG A 603 31.31 -37.00 22.74
C ARG A 603 32.68 -37.03 23.42
N LEU A 604 33.03 -38.15 24.05
CA LEU A 604 34.41 -38.50 24.38
C LEU A 604 35.08 -38.96 23.07
N ALA A 605 36.17 -38.30 22.68
CA ALA A 605 36.71 -38.34 21.32
C ALA A 605 37.20 -39.73 20.85
N GLY A 606 37.08 -39.93 19.53
CA GLY A 606 37.67 -40.98 18.73
C GLY A 606 37.24 -40.74 17.28
N GLU A 607 37.81 -39.72 16.64
CA GLU A 607 37.50 -39.36 15.25
C GLU A 607 38.39 -40.16 14.27
N GLU A 608 37.84 -40.44 13.08
CA GLU A 608 38.49 -41.17 11.99
C GLU A 608 39.57 -40.29 11.35
N LEU A 609 40.76 -40.84 11.07
CA LEU A 609 41.88 -40.09 10.50
C LEU A 609 41.52 -39.54 9.10
N GLN A 610 41.61 -38.21 8.90
CA GLN A 610 41.46 -37.60 7.57
C GLN A 610 42.71 -37.81 6.71
N LEU A 611 42.87 -39.02 6.18
CA LEU A 611 43.87 -39.34 5.15
C LEU A 611 43.29 -39.06 3.76
N VAL A 612 44.04 -38.35 2.92
CA VAL A 612 43.70 -38.12 1.50
C VAL A 612 43.77 -39.44 0.74
N SER A 613 44.77 -40.28 1.03
CA SER A 613 44.87 -41.65 0.51
C SER A 613 45.58 -42.60 1.49
N PHE A 614 45.22 -43.89 1.45
CA PHE A 614 45.88 -44.98 2.19
C PHE A 614 45.67 -46.29 1.43
N GLN A 615 46.72 -46.80 0.79
CA GLN A 615 46.68 -47.99 -0.06
C GLN A 615 47.87 -48.91 0.26
N VAL A 616 47.67 -50.22 0.07
CA VAL A 616 48.72 -51.23 0.31
C VAL A 616 48.94 -52.06 -0.95
N HIS A 617 50.20 -52.27 -1.35
CA HIS A 617 50.55 -53.04 -2.55
C HIS A 617 51.95 -53.68 -2.46
N PRO A 618 52.21 -54.80 -3.18
CA PRO A 618 51.20 -55.65 -3.82
C PRO A 618 50.31 -56.34 -2.76
N ASN A 619 49.04 -56.56 -3.09
CA ASN A 619 48.12 -57.33 -2.26
C ASN A 619 47.34 -58.31 -3.16
N PRO A 620 47.66 -59.63 -3.14
CA PRO A 620 48.53 -60.32 -2.18
C PRO A 620 50.04 -59.99 -2.30
N THR A 621 50.80 -60.12 -1.20
CA THR A 621 52.26 -59.92 -1.18
C THR A 621 53.05 -61.22 -0.96
N ALA A 622 54.11 -61.42 -1.74
CA ALA A 622 55.04 -62.54 -1.60
C ALA A 622 56.14 -62.30 -0.54
N GLY A 623 56.25 -61.10 0.03
CA GLY A 623 57.31 -60.80 0.98
C GLY A 623 57.34 -59.35 1.43
N ILE A 624 57.34 -58.40 0.51
CA ILE A 624 57.42 -56.97 0.84
C ILE A 624 56.05 -56.33 0.63
N LEU A 625 55.55 -55.62 1.64
CA LEU A 625 54.33 -54.81 1.54
C LEU A 625 54.70 -53.33 1.56
N ASN A 626 54.27 -52.58 0.57
CA ASN A 626 54.37 -51.13 0.53
C ASN A 626 53.03 -50.51 0.95
N ILE A 627 53.10 -49.51 1.82
CA ILE A 627 51.98 -48.69 2.23
C ILE A 627 52.20 -47.30 1.63
N GLU A 628 51.34 -46.92 0.69
CA GLU A 628 51.28 -45.56 0.16
C GLU A 628 50.23 -44.75 0.90
N PHE A 629 50.62 -43.56 1.35
CA PHE A 629 49.71 -42.67 2.06
C PHE A 629 49.96 -41.20 1.73
N GLU A 630 48.87 -40.44 1.75
CA GLU A 630 48.87 -38.98 1.60
C GLU A 630 48.02 -38.37 2.73
N THR A 631 48.59 -37.39 3.41
CA THR A 631 47.97 -36.73 4.57
C THR A 631 47.87 -35.22 4.34
N SER A 632 46.74 -34.62 4.71
CA SER A 632 46.56 -33.16 4.70
C SER A 632 46.98 -32.49 6.01
N ILE A 633 47.57 -33.26 6.94
CA ILE A 633 48.02 -32.80 8.26
C ILE A 633 49.48 -33.18 8.52
N GLU A 634 50.28 -32.25 9.04
CA GLU A 634 51.68 -32.44 9.41
C GLU A 634 51.84 -33.03 10.84
N GLU A 635 51.31 -34.23 11.06
CA GLU A 635 51.47 -34.99 12.32
C GLU A 635 52.24 -36.31 12.13
N MET A 636 53.06 -36.72 13.10
CA MET A 636 53.73 -38.03 13.08
C MET A 636 52.71 -39.16 12.87
N VAL A 637 52.97 -40.01 11.87
CA VAL A 637 52.12 -41.17 11.55
C VAL A 637 52.85 -42.44 11.96
N THR A 638 52.18 -43.27 12.75
CA THR A 638 52.63 -44.60 13.13
C THR A 638 51.95 -45.64 12.24
N PHE A 639 52.74 -46.39 11.47
CA PHE A 639 52.29 -47.54 10.68
C PHE A 639 52.53 -48.82 11.47
N SER A 640 51.51 -49.66 11.61
CA SER A 640 51.57 -50.92 12.36
C SER A 640 50.97 -52.07 11.54
N ILE A 641 51.62 -53.24 11.57
CA ILE A 641 51.10 -54.49 11.00
C ILE A 641 50.64 -55.38 12.15
N PHE A 642 49.43 -55.92 12.06
CA PHE A 642 48.85 -56.84 13.04
C PHE A 642 48.43 -58.16 12.39
N ASP A 643 48.44 -59.25 13.15
CA ASP A 643 47.72 -60.46 12.78
C ASP A 643 46.20 -60.33 13.04
N LEU A 644 45.41 -61.31 12.59
CA LEU A 644 43.94 -61.30 12.78
C LEU A 644 43.48 -61.34 14.24
N SER A 645 44.35 -61.71 15.18
CA SER A 645 44.03 -61.65 16.61
C SER A 645 44.27 -60.26 17.21
N GLY A 646 44.82 -59.32 16.43
CA GLY A 646 45.18 -57.98 16.87
C GLY A 646 46.57 -57.90 17.51
N LYS A 647 47.40 -58.94 17.39
CA LYS A 647 48.78 -58.91 17.89
C LYS A 647 49.66 -58.11 16.94
N LEU A 648 50.39 -57.13 17.48
CA LEU A 648 51.34 -56.31 16.73
C LEU A 648 52.52 -57.18 16.23
N ILE A 649 52.76 -57.13 14.93
CA ILE A 649 53.81 -57.88 14.22
C ILE A 649 55.00 -57.00 13.90
N ASP A 650 54.74 -55.79 13.39
CA ASP A 650 55.77 -54.82 13.04
C ASP A 650 55.24 -53.38 13.12
N ARG A 651 56.13 -52.40 13.28
CA ARG A 651 55.79 -50.98 13.38
C ARG A 651 56.89 -50.09 12.81
N SER A 652 56.49 -49.06 12.08
CA SER A 652 57.35 -47.95 11.65
C SER A 652 56.70 -46.61 11.98
N GLU A 653 57.48 -45.61 12.33
CA GLU A 653 57.02 -44.24 12.55
C GLU A 653 57.64 -43.31 11.52
N GLN A 654 56.85 -42.39 10.96
CA GLN A 654 57.30 -41.40 9.98
C GLN A 654 56.81 -40.00 10.37
N LEU A 655 57.69 -39.01 10.25
CA LEU A 655 57.33 -37.58 10.31
C LEU A 655 56.85 -37.17 8.92
N PRO A 656 55.67 -36.57 8.74
CA PRO A 656 55.13 -36.36 7.41
C PRO A 656 55.80 -35.18 6.70
N ALA A 657 55.97 -35.32 5.38
CA ALA A 657 55.98 -34.21 4.43
C ALA A 657 54.64 -34.24 3.67
N ILE A 658 54.11 -33.10 3.21
CA ILE A 658 52.74 -32.93 2.68
C ILE A 658 52.46 -33.69 1.35
N ASP A 659 53.41 -34.50 0.86
CA ASP A 659 53.31 -35.23 -0.42
C ASP A 659 53.14 -36.75 -0.22
N ASN A 660 52.85 -37.48 -1.31
CA ASN A 660 52.65 -38.94 -1.29
C ASN A 660 53.92 -39.68 -0.83
N GLN A 661 53.82 -40.47 0.25
CA GLN A 661 54.93 -41.21 0.84
C GLN A 661 54.70 -42.72 0.79
N THR A 662 55.78 -43.49 0.75
CA THR A 662 55.73 -44.96 0.77
C THR A 662 56.54 -45.52 1.92
N VAL A 663 55.93 -46.39 2.74
CA VAL A 663 56.60 -47.16 3.79
C VAL A 663 56.55 -48.64 3.46
N SER A 664 57.70 -49.31 3.46
CA SER A 664 57.81 -50.73 3.12
C SER A 664 58.05 -51.58 4.37
N PHE A 665 57.34 -52.71 4.46
CA PHE A 665 57.52 -53.73 5.49
C PHE A 665 58.01 -55.05 4.85
N ASP A 666 59.07 -55.64 5.41
CA ASP A 666 59.52 -56.97 5.04
C ASP A 666 58.81 -58.04 5.90
N LEU A 667 57.92 -58.75 5.23
CA LEU A 667 57.04 -59.78 5.78
C LEU A 667 57.45 -61.19 5.32
N THR A 668 58.62 -61.38 4.70
CA THR A 668 59.10 -62.69 4.21
C THR A 668 59.14 -63.76 5.30
N ARG A 669 59.32 -63.35 6.56
CA ARG A 669 59.34 -64.23 7.74
C ARG A 669 57.95 -64.66 8.24
N LEU A 670 56.87 -64.12 7.68
CA LEU A 670 55.50 -64.41 8.12
C LEU A 670 54.91 -65.58 7.35
N THR A 671 54.10 -66.40 8.03
CA THR A 671 53.36 -67.48 7.40
C THR A 671 52.27 -66.92 6.47
N PRO A 672 51.91 -67.63 5.38
CA PRO A 672 50.82 -67.23 4.51
C PRO A 672 49.50 -67.05 5.29
N GLY A 673 48.79 -65.96 5.05
CA GLY A 673 47.59 -65.60 5.81
C GLY A 673 47.12 -64.16 5.61
N ILE A 674 46.03 -63.78 6.30
CA ILE A 674 45.49 -62.43 6.27
C ILE A 674 46.05 -61.63 7.44
N TYR A 675 46.45 -60.39 7.18
CA TYR A 675 46.99 -59.44 8.16
C TYR A 675 46.30 -58.08 8.02
N ILE A 676 46.48 -57.20 9.02
CA ILE A 676 45.91 -55.85 9.05
C ILE A 676 47.06 -54.84 9.09
N ALA A 677 47.05 -53.87 8.18
CA ALA A 677 47.90 -52.69 8.25
C ALA A 677 47.09 -51.51 8.82
N GLU A 678 47.65 -50.79 9.78
CA GLU A 678 47.07 -49.59 10.39
C GLU A 678 48.01 -48.39 10.20
N ALA A 679 47.43 -47.23 9.91
CA ALA A 679 48.07 -45.93 10.10
C ALA A 679 47.35 -45.17 11.22
N ALA A 680 48.09 -44.64 12.20
CA ALA A 680 47.54 -43.92 13.34
C ALA A 680 48.31 -42.62 13.61
N THR A 681 47.60 -41.59 14.06
CA THR A 681 48.12 -40.31 14.54
C THR A 681 47.54 -40.04 15.94
N LYS A 682 47.87 -38.90 16.54
CA LYS A 682 47.21 -38.45 17.79
C LYS A 682 45.71 -38.18 17.59
N SER A 683 45.29 -37.94 16.35
CA SER A 683 43.97 -37.46 15.96
C SER A 683 43.04 -38.56 15.42
N GLY A 684 43.54 -39.75 15.07
CA GLY A 684 42.72 -40.89 14.65
C GLY A 684 43.53 -42.11 14.17
N SER A 685 42.85 -43.17 13.68
CA SER A 685 43.49 -44.29 12.97
C SER A 685 42.69 -44.77 11.74
N LYS A 686 43.35 -45.47 10.81
CA LYS A 686 42.75 -46.10 9.63
C LYS A 686 43.42 -47.44 9.34
N THR A 687 42.64 -48.47 8.99
CA THR A 687 43.13 -49.84 8.79
C THR A 687 42.74 -50.42 7.43
N VAL A 688 43.60 -51.26 6.84
CA VAL A 688 43.34 -52.06 5.63
C VAL A 688 43.80 -53.51 5.84
N LYS A 689 43.02 -54.47 5.34
CA LYS A 689 43.39 -55.90 5.34
C LYS A 689 44.18 -56.26 4.07
N PHE A 690 45.22 -57.08 4.22
CA PHE A 690 46.00 -57.61 3.10
C PHE A 690 46.33 -59.10 3.28
N VAL A 691 46.69 -59.76 2.18
CA VAL A 691 47.02 -61.19 2.14
C VAL A 691 48.53 -61.37 1.92
N LYS A 692 49.18 -62.16 2.78
CA LYS A 692 50.54 -62.67 2.58
C LYS A 692 50.43 -64.07 1.96
N GLU A 693 51.09 -64.27 0.82
CA GLU A 693 51.18 -65.59 0.16
C GLU A 693 52.33 -66.45 0.65
#